data_AF-A0A7V4P9S3-F1
#
_entry.id   AF-A0A7V4P9S3-F1
#
_cell.length_a   1.000
_cell.length_b   1.000
_cell.length_c   1.000
_cell.angle_alpha   90.00
_cell.angle_beta   90.00
_cell.angle_gamma   90.00
#
_symmetry.space_group_name_H-M   'P 1'
#
loop_
_entity.id
_entity.type
_entity.pdbx_description
1 polymer ?
#
loop_
_entity_poly.entity_id
_entity_poly.type
_entity_poly.pdbx_seq_one_letter_code
_entity_poly.pdbx_strand_id
1 'polypeptide(L)'
;TAINHDGRSNGLTAPNGAAQEVVIRNALAAGGVSPGEVGYVEAHGTGTSLGDPIEVRALGAVLAEGREANRPAMLGSVKTNIGHLEAAAGVAGLIKVVLSLQHEEVPPHLHFKQINPHIPLEKLPLTIPTQRTPWKRGEKRRIAGVSSFGFSGTNAHIVLEEAPETSAPYYQRERPLHVMSLSAKTPKALLALVERYEHHLAEHPDLPLADAAFSANSGRAHFAHRMAMVAADLPQLRERLSACRGDSSSLPAGVYRGQTAGHTARPKIAFLFTGQGSQYAGMGRELYETQPVFRRALEECDRLLREIAAQNQAPSDEPSLLSVLYPSQDNPRGTYPLDETRWTQPALFAFEYALATLWRSWGIEPTALLGHSVGEYVAACLAGVFTLEEGLRLIYHRARLMQSLPAGGQMAALFAPASRVEAAIAPYADRVSIAAYNGPQNVVISGEGQAVQEILAQLAAEGIRATPLLVSHAFHSPLMEPILAPFEELAGHVKLQPPQIRLVSNLTGKLAEKDLLTSPGYWSRHIRSAVQFERGIQTLVEQGYELFVEIGPSPTLLGMARRCLREEPQQMAWLASLRQGRGDWQQLLESLAQLYVRGVEVDWKGFDAGYPRRRVLLPNYPFQRERYWLETSTKSMAASRRKPSEQTHPLVGQRLRSPLKDVLFEAGLSISQPSYLADHRVYGTAVLPAAAYLEMALAAGRLANKQPSSASPALEQVSILEPLVLAEAEQTVQVILSPADEAGQASFQIASLNDATETWRVHARGTIASPSSRLAASRTALPHSNGQAHAKGDATDANTLNLAQIEARLSERISASAYYQRLHEQGLEYGALFQGIVELRRREGEALGQ
;
A
#
# COMPACT_ATOMS: atom_id res chain seq x y z
N THR A 1 -2.73 -28.10 -20.70
CA THR A 1 -2.87 -28.64 -19.33
C THR A 1 -3.95 -29.70 -19.31
N ALA A 2 -3.77 -30.77 -18.53
CA ALA A 2 -4.81 -31.77 -18.27
C ALA A 2 -4.77 -32.21 -16.80
N ILE A 3 -5.92 -32.70 -16.31
CA ILE A 3 -6.09 -33.27 -14.97
C ILE A 3 -6.89 -34.58 -15.12
N ASN A 4 -6.54 -35.61 -14.36
CA ASN A 4 -7.35 -36.82 -14.20
C ASN A 4 -7.22 -37.42 -12.79
N HIS A 5 -7.73 -38.64 -12.60
CA HIS A 5 -7.61 -39.40 -11.36
C HIS A 5 -7.17 -40.83 -11.63
N ASP A 6 -6.43 -41.42 -10.70
CA ASP A 6 -5.94 -42.80 -10.73
C ASP A 6 -7.04 -43.88 -10.77
N GLY A 7 -8.30 -43.50 -10.54
CA GLY A 7 -9.43 -44.42 -10.40
C GLY A 7 -9.21 -45.44 -9.27
N ARG A 8 -9.60 -46.69 -9.51
CA ARG A 8 -9.40 -47.80 -8.57
C ARG A 8 -7.96 -48.33 -8.68
N SER A 9 -7.13 -48.05 -7.69
CA SER A 9 -5.73 -48.50 -7.59
C SER A 9 -5.52 -49.51 -6.44
N ASN A 10 -4.28 -49.99 -6.25
CA ASN A 10 -3.91 -50.97 -5.21
C ASN A 10 -3.93 -50.42 -3.76
N GLY A 11 -4.49 -49.23 -3.56
CA GLY A 11 -4.61 -48.54 -2.28
C GLY A 11 -4.73 -47.04 -2.51
N LEU A 12 -5.33 -46.31 -1.57
CA LEU A 12 -5.58 -44.87 -1.73
C LEU A 12 -4.32 -44.06 -2.08
N THR A 13 -3.16 -44.50 -1.59
CA THR A 13 -1.87 -43.83 -1.79
C THR A 13 -1.01 -44.42 -2.92
N ALA A 14 -1.50 -45.46 -3.61
CA ALA A 14 -0.76 -46.14 -4.65
C ALA A 14 -0.99 -45.44 -6.01
N PRO A 15 0.06 -44.86 -6.63
CA PRO A 15 -0.09 -44.15 -7.90
C PRO A 15 -0.39 -45.10 -9.06
N ASN A 16 -1.10 -44.60 -10.09
CA ASN A 16 -1.47 -45.38 -11.28
C ASN A 16 -0.75 -44.88 -12.55
N GLY A 17 0.24 -45.65 -13.02
CA GLY A 17 1.03 -45.29 -14.21
C GLY A 17 0.21 -45.10 -15.49
N ALA A 18 -0.81 -45.94 -15.74
CA ALA A 18 -1.65 -45.80 -16.92
C ALA A 18 -2.48 -44.50 -16.86
N ALA A 19 -2.95 -44.10 -15.67
CA ALA A 19 -3.61 -42.82 -15.49
C ALA A 19 -2.63 -41.65 -15.70
N GLN A 20 -1.38 -41.78 -15.25
CA GLN A 20 -0.34 -40.79 -15.50
C GLN A 20 -0.02 -40.65 -17.00
N GLU A 21 0.10 -41.75 -17.75
CA GLU A 21 0.26 -41.71 -19.20
C GLU A 21 -0.88 -40.97 -19.89
N VAL A 22 -2.13 -41.27 -19.50
CA VAL A 22 -3.33 -40.61 -20.05
C VAL A 22 -3.31 -39.11 -19.79
N VAL A 23 -2.98 -38.65 -18.57
CA VAL A 23 -2.97 -37.20 -18.30
C VAL A 23 -1.87 -36.48 -19.08
N ILE A 24 -0.70 -37.11 -19.24
CA ILE A 24 0.41 -36.54 -20.02
C ILE A 24 0.00 -36.43 -21.50
N ARG A 25 -0.55 -37.50 -22.09
CA ARG A 25 -1.03 -37.49 -23.49
C ARG A 25 -2.11 -36.44 -23.71
N ASN A 26 -3.08 -36.35 -22.79
CA ASN A 26 -4.14 -35.35 -22.88
C ASN A 26 -3.60 -33.92 -22.81
N ALA A 27 -2.59 -33.67 -21.96
CA ALA A 27 -1.98 -32.35 -21.84
C ALA A 27 -1.19 -31.95 -23.11
N LEU A 28 -0.48 -32.91 -23.72
CA LEU A 28 0.24 -32.73 -24.99
C LEU A 28 -0.72 -32.49 -26.15
N ALA A 29 -1.77 -33.31 -26.28
CA ALA A 29 -2.80 -33.14 -27.30
C ALA A 29 -3.51 -31.78 -27.17
N ALA A 30 -3.87 -31.38 -25.94
CA ALA A 30 -4.47 -30.07 -25.69
C ALA A 30 -3.52 -28.90 -26.01
N GLY A 31 -2.21 -29.12 -25.95
CA GLY A 31 -1.19 -28.14 -26.33
C GLY A 31 -0.81 -28.16 -27.81
N GLY A 32 -1.31 -29.13 -28.60
CA GLY A 32 -0.86 -29.34 -29.99
C GLY A 32 0.62 -29.72 -30.11
N VAL A 33 1.18 -30.33 -29.06
CA VAL A 33 2.62 -30.67 -28.95
C VAL A 33 2.81 -32.16 -29.15
N SER A 34 3.77 -32.55 -30.00
CA SER A 34 4.16 -33.95 -30.18
C SER A 34 5.05 -34.41 -29.01
N PRO A 35 4.93 -35.66 -28.53
CA PRO A 35 5.74 -36.13 -27.38
C PRO A 35 7.26 -36.01 -27.58
N GLY A 36 7.76 -36.21 -28.80
CA GLY A 36 9.17 -36.06 -29.17
C GLY A 36 9.72 -34.62 -29.15
N GLU A 37 8.86 -33.61 -29.05
CA GLU A 37 9.24 -32.19 -29.00
C GLU A 37 9.57 -31.70 -27.58
N VAL A 38 9.11 -32.40 -26.55
CA VAL A 38 9.36 -32.05 -25.14
C VAL A 38 10.85 -32.20 -24.83
N GLY A 39 11.53 -31.11 -24.51
CA GLY A 39 12.96 -31.12 -24.18
C GLY A 39 13.25 -31.39 -22.70
N TYR A 40 12.27 -31.08 -21.83
CA TYR A 40 12.42 -31.18 -20.38
C TYR A 40 11.11 -31.61 -19.72
N VAL A 41 11.17 -32.40 -18.66
CA VAL A 41 10.03 -32.63 -17.77
C VAL A 41 10.45 -32.39 -16.33
N GLU A 42 9.72 -31.52 -15.67
CA GLU A 42 9.72 -31.36 -14.24
C GLU A 42 8.72 -32.36 -13.63
N ALA A 43 9.25 -33.46 -13.10
CA ALA A 43 8.49 -34.57 -12.54
C ALA A 43 7.87 -34.22 -11.18
N HIS A 44 6.88 -35.02 -10.77
CA HIS A 44 6.42 -35.04 -9.40
C HIS A 44 7.55 -35.51 -8.48
N GLY A 45 8.25 -36.60 -8.81
CA GLY A 45 9.58 -36.97 -8.29
C GLY A 45 9.75 -36.74 -6.78
N THR A 46 9.03 -37.54 -5.98
CA THR A 46 8.93 -37.38 -4.52
C THR A 46 10.01 -38.15 -3.77
N GLY A 47 10.80 -38.97 -4.47
CA GLY A 47 11.78 -39.85 -3.85
C GLY A 47 11.14 -41.11 -3.26
N THR A 48 9.88 -41.42 -3.61
CA THR A 48 9.20 -42.61 -3.10
C THR A 48 9.67 -43.86 -3.85
N SER A 49 9.93 -44.95 -3.11
CA SER A 49 10.44 -46.19 -3.69
C SER A 49 9.50 -46.82 -4.73
N LEU A 50 8.19 -46.62 -4.59
CA LEU A 50 7.16 -47.11 -5.49
C LEU A 50 6.73 -46.07 -6.54
N GLY A 51 6.55 -44.80 -6.15
CA GLY A 51 5.99 -43.78 -7.02
C GLY A 51 6.93 -43.34 -8.14
N ASP A 52 8.21 -43.10 -7.82
CA ASP A 52 9.18 -42.64 -8.81
C ASP A 52 9.34 -43.66 -9.98
N PRO A 53 9.46 -44.99 -9.76
CA PRO A 53 9.44 -45.95 -10.86
C PRO A 53 8.17 -45.98 -11.70
N ILE A 54 7.01 -45.68 -11.13
CA ILE A 54 5.74 -45.64 -11.86
C ILE A 54 5.70 -44.40 -12.76
N GLU A 55 6.04 -43.23 -12.21
CA GLU A 55 6.08 -41.97 -12.93
C GLU A 55 7.10 -41.98 -14.07
N VAL A 56 8.34 -42.42 -13.80
CA VAL A 56 9.40 -42.38 -14.82
C VAL A 56 9.10 -43.33 -15.97
N ARG A 57 8.43 -44.46 -15.71
CA ARG A 57 7.96 -45.37 -16.77
C ARG A 57 6.83 -44.74 -17.59
N ALA A 58 5.85 -44.12 -16.95
CA ALA A 58 4.76 -43.42 -17.65
C ALA A 58 5.31 -42.30 -18.56
N LEU A 59 6.24 -41.49 -18.05
CA LEU A 59 6.92 -40.46 -18.84
C LEU A 59 7.71 -41.05 -20.00
N GLY A 60 8.50 -42.10 -19.75
CA GLY A 60 9.29 -42.77 -20.79
C GLY A 60 8.41 -43.37 -21.89
N ALA A 61 7.26 -43.96 -21.54
CA ALA A 61 6.31 -44.55 -22.48
C ALA A 61 5.66 -43.51 -23.40
N VAL A 62 5.31 -42.34 -22.86
CA VAL A 62 4.71 -41.26 -23.66
C VAL A 62 5.76 -40.54 -24.50
N LEU A 63 6.90 -40.15 -23.91
CA LEU A 63 7.89 -39.30 -24.58
C LEU A 63 8.79 -40.03 -25.59
N ALA A 64 8.77 -41.37 -25.62
CA ALA A 64 9.48 -42.15 -26.64
C ALA A 64 8.86 -42.03 -28.04
N GLU A 65 7.57 -41.69 -28.12
CA GLU A 65 6.86 -41.57 -29.39
C GLU A 65 7.43 -40.42 -30.25
N GLY A 66 7.93 -40.77 -31.44
CA GLY A 66 8.49 -39.79 -32.40
C GLY A 66 9.82 -39.16 -31.97
N ARG A 67 10.53 -39.72 -31.00
CA ARG A 67 11.79 -39.17 -30.48
C ARG A 67 13.03 -39.80 -31.11
N GLU A 68 13.97 -38.95 -31.54
CA GLU A 68 15.28 -39.37 -32.04
C GLU A 68 16.15 -39.94 -30.91
N ALA A 69 16.83 -41.07 -31.17
CA ALA A 69 17.60 -41.80 -30.16
C ALA A 69 18.76 -41.00 -29.54
N ASN A 70 19.29 -40.01 -30.25
CA ASN A 70 20.37 -39.13 -29.78
C ASN A 70 19.86 -37.86 -29.06
N ARG A 71 18.54 -37.74 -28.83
CA ARG A 71 17.92 -36.53 -28.26
C ARG A 71 16.97 -36.83 -27.09
N PRO A 72 17.49 -37.37 -25.97
CA PRO A 72 16.68 -37.67 -24.79
C PRO A 72 16.11 -36.39 -24.17
N ALA A 73 14.96 -36.50 -23.51
CA ALA A 73 14.40 -35.41 -22.72
C ALA A 73 15.07 -35.38 -21.34
N MET A 74 15.33 -34.17 -20.82
CA MET A 74 15.84 -34.01 -19.45
C MET A 74 14.73 -34.20 -18.42
N LEU A 75 15.03 -34.81 -17.27
CA LEU A 75 14.08 -35.12 -16.18
C LEU A 75 14.51 -34.47 -14.86
N GLY A 76 13.74 -33.48 -14.39
CA GLY A 76 13.98 -32.69 -13.19
C GLY A 76 13.01 -32.99 -12.04
N SER A 77 13.39 -32.67 -10.79
CA SER A 77 12.44 -32.41 -9.70
C SER A 77 12.99 -31.36 -8.74
N VAL A 78 12.26 -30.27 -8.53
CA VAL A 78 12.56 -29.14 -7.63
C VAL A 78 12.52 -29.58 -6.18
N LYS A 79 11.83 -30.68 -5.87
CA LYS A 79 11.72 -31.22 -4.51
C LYS A 79 13.07 -31.68 -3.97
N THR A 80 13.99 -32.02 -4.87
CA THR A 80 15.38 -32.31 -4.49
C THR A 80 16.13 -31.06 -4.00
N ASN A 81 15.66 -29.85 -4.31
CA ASN A 81 16.27 -28.58 -3.94
C ASN A 81 15.59 -27.92 -2.73
N ILE A 82 14.27 -28.00 -2.62
CA ILE A 82 13.49 -27.24 -1.62
C ILE A 82 12.52 -28.10 -0.78
N GLY A 83 12.56 -29.42 -0.95
CA GLY A 83 11.62 -30.35 -0.33
C GLY A 83 10.24 -30.39 -1.02
N HIS A 84 9.38 -31.29 -0.53
CA HIS A 84 8.02 -31.43 -1.05
C HIS A 84 7.08 -30.41 -0.39
N LEU A 85 6.70 -29.36 -1.12
CA LEU A 85 5.79 -28.32 -0.61
C LEU A 85 4.29 -28.70 -0.69
N GLU A 86 3.99 -30.00 -0.53
CA GLU A 86 2.63 -30.57 -0.63
C GLU A 86 1.79 -29.97 -1.77
N ALA A 87 0.68 -29.30 -1.46
CA ALA A 87 -0.22 -28.66 -2.42
C ALA A 87 0.47 -27.59 -3.31
N ALA A 88 1.58 -27.00 -2.87
CA ALA A 88 2.36 -26.03 -3.63
C ALA A 88 3.44 -26.68 -4.53
N ALA A 89 3.58 -28.01 -4.52
CA ALA A 89 4.60 -28.71 -5.29
C ALA A 89 4.49 -28.46 -6.81
N GLY A 90 3.27 -28.43 -7.36
CA GLY A 90 3.05 -28.20 -8.79
C GLY A 90 3.50 -26.80 -9.23
N VAL A 91 3.13 -25.75 -8.48
CA VAL A 91 3.54 -24.38 -8.80
C VAL A 91 5.03 -24.15 -8.58
N ALA A 92 5.64 -24.81 -7.60
CA ALA A 92 7.10 -24.78 -7.43
C ALA A 92 7.84 -25.36 -8.64
N GLY A 93 7.36 -26.48 -9.18
CA GLY A 93 7.89 -27.07 -10.41
C GLY A 93 7.71 -26.14 -11.62
N LEU A 94 6.53 -25.54 -11.77
CA LEU A 94 6.26 -24.54 -12.81
C LEU A 94 7.23 -23.34 -12.73
N ILE A 95 7.45 -22.79 -11.53
CA ILE A 95 8.39 -21.68 -11.32
C ILE A 95 9.81 -22.07 -11.76
N LYS A 96 10.28 -23.27 -11.37
CA LYS A 96 11.59 -23.77 -11.79
C LYS A 96 11.70 -23.84 -13.31
N VAL A 97 10.68 -24.36 -14.00
CA VAL A 97 10.69 -24.47 -15.47
C VAL A 97 10.74 -23.10 -16.13
N VAL A 98 9.93 -22.14 -15.66
CA VAL A 98 9.93 -20.77 -16.18
C VAL A 98 11.31 -20.11 -15.99
N LEU A 99 11.91 -20.27 -14.81
CA LEU A 99 13.26 -19.78 -14.54
C LEU A 99 14.30 -20.47 -15.43
N SER A 100 14.17 -21.77 -15.69
CA SER A 100 15.06 -22.51 -16.60
C SER A 100 14.97 -22.03 -18.04
N LEU A 101 13.77 -21.71 -18.53
CA LEU A 101 13.58 -21.11 -19.85
C LEU A 101 14.19 -19.70 -19.91
N GLN A 102 13.98 -18.90 -18.87
CA GLN A 102 14.48 -17.52 -18.77
C GLN A 102 16.01 -17.45 -18.68
N HIS A 103 16.63 -18.32 -17.89
CA HIS A 103 18.07 -18.38 -17.69
C HIS A 103 18.79 -19.31 -18.66
N GLU A 104 18.04 -19.95 -19.57
CA GLU A 104 18.58 -20.85 -20.58
C GLU A 104 19.42 -22.01 -20.00
N GLU A 105 19.02 -22.51 -18.82
CA GLU A 105 19.75 -23.51 -18.05
C GLU A 105 18.81 -24.35 -17.18
N VAL A 106 19.08 -25.66 -17.09
CA VAL A 106 18.40 -26.58 -16.16
C VAL A 106 19.28 -26.81 -14.93
N PRO A 107 18.77 -26.54 -13.70
CA PRO A 107 19.52 -26.76 -12.48
C PRO A 107 19.62 -28.26 -12.13
N PRO A 108 20.69 -28.65 -11.39
CA PRO A 108 20.94 -30.05 -11.06
C PRO A 108 20.00 -30.60 -9.98
N HIS A 109 19.83 -31.93 -9.96
CA HIS A 109 19.33 -32.67 -8.78
C HIS A 109 20.41 -32.70 -7.68
N LEU A 110 20.12 -32.18 -6.48
CA LEU A 110 21.13 -32.09 -5.40
C LEU A 110 21.44 -33.42 -4.71
N HIS A 111 20.45 -34.32 -4.60
CA HIS A 111 20.56 -35.54 -3.80
C HIS A 111 20.64 -36.82 -4.63
N PHE A 112 20.94 -36.70 -5.93
CA PHE A 112 21.02 -37.84 -6.85
C PHE A 112 22.42 -38.47 -6.82
N LYS A 113 22.56 -39.59 -6.07
CA LYS A 113 23.83 -40.35 -5.96
C LYS A 113 23.83 -41.64 -6.76
N GLN A 114 22.75 -42.41 -6.68
CA GLN A 114 22.59 -43.70 -7.35
C GLN A 114 21.15 -43.81 -7.87
N ILE A 115 20.99 -44.31 -9.10
CA ILE A 115 19.66 -44.53 -9.68
C ILE A 115 18.93 -45.65 -8.93
N ASN A 116 17.62 -45.49 -8.74
CA ASN A 116 16.78 -46.55 -8.19
C ASN A 116 16.79 -47.77 -9.15
N PRO A 117 17.14 -48.99 -8.69
CA PRO A 117 17.21 -50.18 -9.54
C PRO A 117 15.90 -50.54 -10.26
N HIS A 118 14.76 -50.05 -9.77
CA HIS A 118 13.46 -50.26 -10.41
C HIS A 118 13.17 -49.27 -11.55
N ILE A 119 14.07 -48.32 -11.82
CA ILE A 119 13.98 -47.36 -12.91
C ILE A 119 14.97 -47.79 -14.01
N PRO A 120 14.51 -48.36 -15.15
CA PRO A 120 15.39 -48.78 -16.23
C PRO A 120 15.81 -47.58 -17.09
N LEU A 121 16.47 -46.57 -16.51
CA LEU A 121 16.75 -45.28 -17.14
C LEU A 121 17.49 -45.43 -18.49
N GLU A 122 18.42 -46.38 -18.58
CA GLU A 122 19.18 -46.68 -19.81
C GLU A 122 18.31 -47.12 -21.00
N LYS A 123 17.08 -47.59 -20.74
CA LYS A 123 16.11 -48.03 -21.76
C LYS A 123 15.07 -46.95 -22.07
N LEU A 124 15.12 -45.81 -21.38
CA LEU A 124 14.17 -44.72 -21.54
C LEU A 124 14.87 -43.54 -22.22
N PRO A 125 14.16 -42.74 -23.03
CA PRO A 125 14.77 -41.60 -23.70
C PRO A 125 14.84 -40.39 -22.76
N LEU A 126 15.37 -40.60 -21.55
CA LEU A 126 15.40 -39.65 -20.44
C LEU A 126 16.81 -39.50 -19.86
N THR A 127 17.19 -38.29 -19.49
CA THR A 127 18.45 -38.00 -18.79
C THR A 127 18.18 -37.16 -17.54
N ILE A 128 18.92 -37.41 -16.46
CA ILE A 128 18.77 -36.65 -15.20
C ILE A 128 19.94 -35.66 -15.08
N PRO A 129 19.70 -34.34 -15.04
CA PRO A 129 20.76 -33.36 -14.89
C PRO A 129 21.34 -33.41 -13.46
N THR A 130 22.61 -33.81 -13.36
CA THR A 130 23.39 -33.80 -12.10
C THR A 130 24.31 -32.59 -11.98
N GLN A 131 24.42 -31.81 -13.05
CA GLN A 131 25.14 -30.53 -13.11
C GLN A 131 24.24 -29.49 -13.79
N ARG A 132 24.60 -28.22 -13.69
CA ARG A 132 23.96 -27.14 -14.44
C ARG A 132 24.08 -27.44 -15.94
N THR A 133 22.94 -27.63 -16.59
CA THR A 133 22.89 -28.11 -17.98
C THR A 133 22.35 -27.01 -18.88
N PRO A 134 23.10 -26.52 -19.87
CA PRO A 134 22.62 -25.50 -20.80
C PRO A 134 21.35 -25.95 -21.53
N TRP A 135 20.37 -25.06 -21.63
CA TRP A 135 19.14 -25.25 -22.39
C TRP A 135 18.85 -23.99 -23.19
N LYS A 136 19.76 -23.68 -24.11
CA LYS A 136 19.79 -22.44 -24.90
C LYS A 136 18.66 -22.35 -25.91
N ARG A 137 18.24 -21.12 -26.22
CA ARG A 137 17.32 -20.85 -27.33
C ARG A 137 17.96 -21.29 -28.65
N GLY A 138 17.17 -21.87 -29.55
CA GLY A 138 17.61 -22.33 -30.86
C GLY A 138 16.50 -22.26 -31.90
N GLU A 139 16.67 -22.93 -33.04
CA GLU A 139 15.67 -22.95 -34.13
C GLU A 139 14.35 -23.61 -33.71
N LYS A 140 14.43 -24.64 -32.87
CA LYS A 140 13.26 -25.31 -32.30
C LYS A 140 12.92 -24.71 -30.95
N ARG A 141 11.63 -24.47 -30.74
CA ARG A 141 11.13 -23.93 -29.47
C ARG A 141 11.38 -24.90 -28.33
N ARG A 142 11.83 -24.38 -27.19
CA ARG A 142 12.00 -25.16 -25.96
C ARG A 142 10.64 -25.43 -25.32
N ILE A 143 10.31 -26.72 -25.20
CA ILE A 143 9.06 -27.19 -24.61
C ILE A 143 9.34 -28.02 -23.35
N ALA A 144 8.59 -27.77 -22.28
CA ALA A 144 8.66 -28.51 -21.04
C ALA A 144 7.31 -29.07 -20.57
N GLY A 145 7.34 -30.23 -19.94
CA GLY A 145 6.24 -30.77 -19.14
C GLY A 145 6.42 -30.49 -17.64
N VAL A 146 5.33 -30.36 -16.90
CA VAL A 146 5.33 -30.25 -15.42
C VAL A 146 4.28 -31.20 -14.86
N SER A 147 4.70 -32.16 -14.05
CA SER A 147 3.85 -33.15 -13.39
C SER A 147 3.63 -32.84 -11.91
N SER A 148 2.39 -33.00 -11.43
CA SER A 148 2.07 -32.91 -10.01
C SER A 148 0.97 -33.90 -9.66
N PHE A 149 1.26 -34.84 -8.76
CA PHE A 149 0.35 -35.94 -8.41
C PHE A 149 0.01 -35.87 -6.92
N GLY A 150 -1.27 -35.76 -6.60
CA GLY A 150 -1.74 -35.79 -5.22
C GLY A 150 -1.76 -37.21 -4.68
N PHE A 151 -1.44 -37.38 -3.40
CA PHE A 151 -1.40 -38.72 -2.78
C PHE A 151 -2.72 -39.49 -2.86
N SER A 152 -3.86 -38.83 -3.05
CA SER A 152 -5.17 -39.45 -3.24
C SER A 152 -5.42 -39.95 -4.67
N GLY A 153 -4.47 -39.72 -5.59
CA GLY A 153 -4.53 -40.15 -6.98
C GLY A 153 -5.00 -39.08 -7.98
N THR A 154 -5.10 -37.81 -7.58
CA THR A 154 -5.38 -36.70 -8.53
C THR A 154 -4.11 -36.31 -9.27
N ASN A 155 -4.09 -36.43 -10.59
CA ASN A 155 -2.91 -36.11 -11.40
C ASN A 155 -3.12 -34.86 -12.23
N ALA A 156 -2.12 -33.99 -12.28
CA ALA A 156 -2.09 -32.83 -13.17
C ALA A 156 -0.80 -32.81 -14.01
N HIS A 157 -0.94 -32.45 -15.29
CA HIS A 157 0.20 -32.22 -16.18
C HIS A 157 0.02 -30.92 -16.99
N ILE A 158 1.05 -30.09 -17.02
CA ILE A 158 1.11 -28.83 -17.78
C ILE A 158 2.19 -28.96 -18.85
N VAL A 159 1.93 -28.40 -20.03
CA VAL A 159 2.93 -28.24 -21.10
C VAL A 159 3.19 -26.75 -21.28
N LEU A 160 4.46 -26.37 -21.34
CA LEU A 160 4.94 -25.00 -21.42
C LEU A 160 5.89 -24.86 -22.61
N GLU A 161 5.78 -23.76 -23.33
CA GLU A 161 6.71 -23.39 -24.39
C GLU A 161 7.43 -22.09 -24.00
N GLU A 162 8.66 -21.90 -24.48
CA GLU A 162 9.35 -20.62 -24.33
C GLU A 162 8.60 -19.45 -24.96
N ALA A 163 8.75 -18.26 -24.38
CA ALA A 163 8.15 -17.05 -24.95
C ALA A 163 8.75 -16.71 -26.33
N PRO A 164 7.94 -16.19 -27.28
CA PRO A 164 8.43 -15.74 -28.57
C PRO A 164 9.39 -14.55 -28.41
N GLU A 165 10.32 -14.40 -29.35
CA GLU A 165 11.15 -13.20 -29.42
C GLU A 165 10.26 -11.99 -29.72
N THR A 166 10.32 -10.98 -28.86
CA THR A 166 9.57 -9.74 -29.07
C THR A 166 10.42 -8.79 -29.91
N SER A 167 10.12 -8.66 -31.21
CA SER A 167 10.60 -7.54 -32.01
C SER A 167 9.80 -6.29 -31.61
N ALA A 168 10.46 -5.27 -31.08
CA ALA A 168 9.78 -4.06 -30.68
C ALA A 168 9.51 -3.19 -31.93
N PRO A 169 8.27 -2.75 -32.20
CA PRO A 169 8.03 -1.71 -33.19
C PRO A 169 8.74 -0.43 -32.76
N TYR A 170 9.54 0.13 -33.66
CA TYR A 170 10.41 1.27 -33.39
C TYR A 170 9.64 2.59 -33.49
N TYR A 171 9.60 3.36 -32.41
CA TYR A 171 9.55 4.82 -32.54
C TYR A 171 10.97 5.35 -32.35
N GLN A 172 11.46 6.14 -33.30
CA GLN A 172 12.89 6.42 -33.42
C GLN A 172 13.43 7.43 -32.41
N ARG A 173 12.59 8.25 -31.76
CA ARG A 173 13.02 9.24 -30.76
C ARG A 173 12.35 9.01 -29.41
N GLU A 174 13.18 8.74 -28.42
CA GLU A 174 12.80 8.67 -27.00
C GLU A 174 12.57 10.08 -26.44
N ARG A 175 11.77 10.19 -25.37
CA ARG A 175 11.62 11.43 -24.60
C ARG A 175 12.84 11.67 -23.69
N PRO A 176 13.25 12.92 -23.44
CA PRO A 176 14.45 13.22 -22.65
C PRO A 176 14.27 13.06 -21.14
N LEU A 177 13.03 12.91 -20.65
CA LEU A 177 12.69 12.78 -19.23
C LEU A 177 11.67 11.67 -19.00
N HIS A 178 11.76 11.00 -17.86
CA HIS A 178 10.85 9.96 -17.41
C HIS A 178 10.30 10.28 -16.02
N VAL A 179 9.08 9.82 -15.73
CA VAL A 179 8.50 9.89 -14.37
C VAL A 179 8.44 8.49 -13.77
N MET A 180 9.03 8.31 -12.59
CA MET A 180 8.90 7.10 -11.79
C MET A 180 7.95 7.35 -10.63
N SER A 181 6.92 6.51 -10.51
CA SER A 181 5.97 6.54 -9.41
C SER A 181 6.23 5.43 -8.40
N LEU A 182 6.16 5.78 -7.12
CA LEU A 182 6.17 4.85 -6.00
C LEU A 182 4.92 5.09 -5.15
N SER A 183 4.41 4.03 -4.54
CA SER A 183 3.31 4.15 -3.59
C SER A 183 3.32 3.07 -2.52
N ALA A 184 2.73 3.38 -1.36
CA ALA A 184 2.56 2.40 -0.30
C ALA A 184 1.32 2.64 0.57
N LYS A 185 0.93 1.63 1.36
CA LYS A 185 -0.21 1.73 2.29
C LYS A 185 0.08 2.59 3.51
N THR A 186 1.35 2.83 3.84
CA THR A 186 1.76 3.66 4.98
C THR A 186 2.95 4.55 4.60
N PRO A 187 3.17 5.68 5.29
CA PRO A 187 4.34 6.54 5.06
C PRO A 187 5.66 5.79 5.23
N LYS A 188 5.75 4.94 6.27
CA LYS A 188 6.93 4.12 6.57
C LYS A 188 7.24 3.13 5.45
N ALA A 189 6.22 2.47 4.90
CA ALA A 189 6.39 1.56 3.76
C ALA A 189 6.82 2.30 2.48
N LEU A 190 6.38 3.54 2.28
CA LEU A 190 6.82 4.34 1.13
C LEU A 190 8.32 4.66 1.22
N LEU A 191 8.81 5.09 2.38
CA LEU A 191 10.23 5.39 2.57
C LEU A 191 11.11 4.12 2.46
N ALA A 192 10.66 2.99 3.02
CA ALA A 192 11.34 1.71 2.85
C ALA A 192 11.37 1.25 1.38
N LEU A 193 10.36 1.60 0.58
CA LEU A 193 10.33 1.29 -0.85
C LEU A 193 11.32 2.18 -1.62
N VAL A 194 11.39 3.47 -1.29
CA VAL A 194 12.37 4.41 -1.83
C VAL A 194 13.79 3.89 -1.60
N GLU A 195 14.11 3.47 -0.37
CA GLU A 195 15.42 2.91 -0.04
C GLU A 195 15.76 1.65 -0.84
N ARG A 196 14.80 0.72 -0.98
CA ARG A 196 14.99 -0.48 -1.80
C ARG A 196 15.24 -0.16 -3.27
N TYR A 197 14.53 0.84 -3.81
CA TYR A 197 14.71 1.27 -5.18
C TYR A 197 16.07 1.92 -5.40
N GLU A 198 16.51 2.79 -4.47
CA GLU A 198 17.84 3.40 -4.56
C GLU A 198 18.93 2.32 -4.58
N HIS A 199 18.89 1.38 -3.64
CA HIS A 199 19.86 0.30 -3.54
C HIS A 199 19.84 -0.60 -4.79
N HIS A 200 18.65 -1.01 -5.25
CA HIS A 200 18.54 -1.87 -6.43
C HIS A 200 19.09 -1.18 -7.69
N LEU A 201 18.78 0.09 -7.90
CA LEU A 201 19.30 0.85 -9.04
C LEU A 201 20.80 1.12 -8.92
N ALA A 202 21.35 1.14 -7.70
CA ALA A 202 22.80 1.19 -7.48
C ALA A 202 23.49 -0.11 -7.92
N GLU A 203 22.87 -1.26 -7.68
CA GLU A 203 23.38 -2.58 -8.08
C GLU A 203 23.19 -2.87 -9.59
N HIS A 204 22.32 -2.12 -10.28
CA HIS A 204 21.97 -2.33 -11.68
C HIS A 204 22.12 -1.03 -12.50
N PRO A 205 23.33 -0.48 -12.66
CA PRO A 205 23.56 0.80 -13.33
C PRO A 205 23.23 0.79 -14.83
N ASP A 206 23.21 -0.39 -15.46
CA ASP A 206 22.93 -0.56 -16.90
C ASP A 206 21.43 -0.67 -17.22
N LEU A 207 20.56 -0.59 -16.22
CA LEU A 207 19.12 -0.76 -16.39
C LEU A 207 18.53 0.45 -17.15
N PRO A 208 17.79 0.27 -18.26
CA PRO A 208 17.18 1.40 -18.96
C PRO A 208 16.15 2.12 -18.09
N LEU A 209 16.35 3.41 -17.80
CA LEU A 209 15.45 4.21 -16.95
C LEU A 209 14.00 4.14 -17.45
N ALA A 210 13.79 4.17 -18.76
CA ALA A 210 12.46 4.09 -19.38
C ALA A 210 11.71 2.79 -18.98
N ASP A 211 12.40 1.65 -19.02
CA ASP A 211 11.85 0.35 -18.65
C ASP A 211 11.63 0.25 -17.13
N ALA A 212 12.53 0.83 -16.33
CA ALA A 212 12.37 0.96 -14.88
C ALA A 212 11.09 1.73 -14.53
N ALA A 213 10.94 2.94 -15.10
CA ALA A 213 9.79 3.79 -14.90
C ALA A 213 8.50 3.10 -15.36
N PHE A 214 8.50 2.52 -16.56
CA PHE A 214 7.35 1.77 -17.08
C PHE A 214 6.95 0.60 -16.18
N SER A 215 7.92 -0.16 -15.66
CA SER A 215 7.68 -1.30 -14.79
C SER A 215 7.12 -0.88 -13.42
N ALA A 216 7.64 0.21 -12.86
CA ALA A 216 7.13 0.79 -11.62
C ALA A 216 5.71 1.34 -11.79
N ASN A 217 5.46 2.05 -12.90
CA ASN A 217 4.20 2.74 -13.16
C ASN A 217 3.07 1.82 -13.62
N SER A 218 3.33 0.88 -14.54
CA SER A 218 2.28 0.04 -15.14
C SER A 218 2.19 -1.36 -14.52
N GLY A 219 3.19 -1.75 -13.72
CA GLY A 219 3.35 -3.10 -13.17
C GLY A 219 3.16 -3.20 -11.66
N ARG A 220 2.73 -2.11 -10.99
CA ARG A 220 2.52 -2.06 -9.54
C ARG A 220 1.15 -1.48 -9.21
N ALA A 221 0.64 -1.81 -8.03
CA ALA A 221 -0.56 -1.17 -7.50
C ALA A 221 -0.24 0.24 -6.99
N HIS A 222 -1.19 1.18 -7.13
CA HIS A 222 -1.06 2.55 -6.65
C HIS A 222 -1.87 2.78 -5.36
N PHE A 223 -1.18 2.90 -4.24
CA PHE A 223 -1.76 3.13 -2.91
C PHE A 223 -1.87 4.63 -2.57
N ALA A 224 -2.37 4.92 -1.36
CA ALA A 224 -2.70 6.27 -0.93
C ALA A 224 -1.49 7.18 -0.67
N HIS A 225 -0.39 6.65 -0.13
CA HIS A 225 0.84 7.43 0.02
C HIS A 225 1.64 7.30 -1.27
N ARG A 226 1.80 8.41 -1.99
CA ARG A 226 2.37 8.46 -3.34
C ARG A 226 3.62 9.34 -3.38
N MET A 227 4.56 8.93 -4.20
CA MET A 227 5.72 9.72 -4.59
C MET A 227 5.91 9.62 -6.10
N ALA A 228 6.28 10.72 -6.74
CA ALA A 228 6.65 10.75 -8.15
C ALA A 228 7.94 11.53 -8.33
N MET A 229 8.82 11.02 -9.18
CA MET A 229 10.15 11.57 -9.43
C MET A 229 10.36 11.69 -10.93
N VAL A 230 10.69 12.89 -11.41
CA VAL A 230 10.92 13.18 -12.83
C VAL A 230 12.42 13.21 -13.08
N ALA A 231 12.99 12.31 -13.88
CA ALA A 231 14.44 12.21 -14.11
C ALA A 231 14.82 12.00 -15.58
N ALA A 232 16.01 12.49 -15.97
CA ALA A 232 16.59 12.29 -17.30
C ALA A 232 17.33 10.95 -17.43
N ASP A 233 17.96 10.50 -16.34
CA ASP A 233 18.78 9.31 -16.31
C ASP A 233 18.75 8.63 -14.93
N LEU A 234 19.33 7.42 -14.85
CA LEU A 234 19.41 6.66 -13.61
C LEU A 234 20.20 7.39 -12.51
N PRO A 235 21.38 8.00 -12.76
CA PRO A 235 22.09 8.79 -11.75
C PRO A 235 21.21 9.85 -11.09
N GLN A 236 20.51 10.66 -11.89
CA GLN A 236 19.64 11.72 -11.38
C GLN A 236 18.43 11.16 -10.62
N LEU A 237 17.86 10.02 -11.05
CA LEU A 237 16.81 9.35 -10.30
C LEU A 237 17.32 8.84 -8.94
N ARG A 238 18.51 8.25 -8.88
CA ARG A 238 19.13 7.77 -7.64
C ARG A 238 19.43 8.90 -6.67
N GLU A 239 19.95 10.03 -7.16
CA GLU A 239 20.13 11.24 -6.36
C GLU A 239 18.82 11.68 -5.69
N ARG A 240 17.73 11.72 -6.47
CA ARG A 240 16.40 12.07 -5.96
C ARG A 240 15.88 11.07 -4.93
N LEU A 241 16.04 9.77 -5.16
CA LEU A 241 15.66 8.72 -4.19
C LEU A 241 16.46 8.85 -2.88
N SER A 242 17.77 9.09 -2.98
CA SER A 242 18.65 9.28 -1.82
C SER A 242 18.24 10.51 -1.00
N ALA A 243 17.94 11.63 -1.67
CA ALA A 243 17.52 12.87 -1.03
C ALA A 243 16.16 12.78 -0.32
N CYS A 244 15.35 11.75 -0.61
CA CYS A 244 14.08 11.49 0.08
C CYS A 244 14.24 10.80 1.45
N ARG A 245 15.46 10.40 1.83
CA ARG A 245 15.71 9.62 3.06
C ARG A 245 15.80 10.45 4.35
N GLY A 246 15.87 11.79 4.26
CA GLY A 246 15.93 12.69 5.41
C GLY A 246 14.58 13.26 5.84
N ASP A 247 14.49 13.73 7.09
CA ASP A 247 13.33 14.47 7.64
C ASP A 247 13.26 15.93 7.14
N SER A 248 13.90 16.24 6.00
CA SER A 248 13.78 17.56 5.40
C SER A 248 12.32 17.82 5.03
N SER A 249 11.77 18.93 5.54
CA SER A 249 10.43 19.39 5.19
C SER A 249 10.31 19.78 3.72
N SER A 250 11.44 20.09 3.06
CA SER A 250 11.51 20.39 1.63
C SER A 250 11.96 19.18 0.82
N LEU A 251 11.19 18.87 -0.23
CA LEU A 251 11.55 17.87 -1.23
C LEU A 251 12.46 18.50 -2.30
N PRO A 252 13.39 17.73 -2.89
CA PRO A 252 14.19 18.18 -4.01
C PRO A 252 13.35 18.54 -5.25
N ALA A 253 13.90 19.38 -6.13
CA ALA A 253 13.26 19.69 -7.41
C ALA A 253 13.02 18.41 -8.25
N GLY A 254 11.82 18.30 -8.82
CA GLY A 254 11.38 17.11 -9.56
C GLY A 254 10.98 15.93 -8.69
N VAL A 255 10.88 16.09 -7.36
CA VAL A 255 10.31 15.11 -6.43
C VAL A 255 9.00 15.64 -5.85
N TYR A 256 7.96 14.82 -5.95
CA TYR A 256 6.62 15.14 -5.45
C TYR A 256 6.17 14.04 -4.51
N ARG A 257 5.60 14.42 -3.37
CA ARG A 257 5.01 13.51 -2.39
C ARG A 257 3.62 14.00 -2.03
N GLY A 258 2.70 13.07 -1.89
CA GLY A 258 1.33 13.37 -1.51
C GLY A 258 0.64 12.18 -0.88
N GLN A 259 -0.50 12.44 -0.29
CA GLN A 259 -1.40 11.43 0.21
C GLN A 259 -2.76 11.65 -0.42
N THR A 260 -3.31 10.61 -1.03
CA THR A 260 -4.68 10.65 -1.51
C THR A 260 -5.60 10.66 -0.29
N ALA A 261 -6.45 11.66 -0.18
CA ALA A 261 -7.51 11.61 0.82
C ALA A 261 -8.44 10.44 0.46
N GLY A 262 -8.91 9.68 1.46
CA GLY A 262 -9.76 8.49 1.28
C GLY A 262 -11.17 8.79 0.73
N HIS A 263 -11.34 9.91 0.02
CA HIS A 263 -12.57 10.27 -0.64
C HIS A 263 -12.89 9.23 -1.71
N THR A 264 -14.13 8.73 -1.66
CA THR A 264 -14.68 7.81 -2.65
C THR A 264 -14.93 8.48 -4.01
N ALA A 265 -14.91 9.81 -4.06
CA ALA A 265 -15.13 10.59 -5.28
C ALA A 265 -13.81 10.88 -6.01
N ARG A 266 -13.80 10.68 -7.33
CA ARG A 266 -12.68 11.05 -8.20
C ARG A 266 -12.43 12.57 -8.14
N PRO A 267 -11.14 13.01 -8.12
CA PRO A 267 -10.82 14.44 -8.15
C PRO A 267 -11.43 15.14 -9.38
N LYS A 268 -12.02 16.32 -9.19
CA LYS A 268 -12.54 17.14 -10.29
C LYS A 268 -11.42 17.96 -10.91
N ILE A 269 -11.25 17.83 -12.22
CA ILE A 269 -10.22 18.54 -12.98
C ILE A 269 -10.90 19.51 -13.94
N ALA A 270 -10.50 20.77 -13.90
CA ALA A 270 -10.90 21.79 -14.87
C ALA A 270 -9.74 22.05 -15.85
N PHE A 271 -10.01 21.98 -17.16
CA PHE A 271 -9.06 22.45 -18.16
C PHE A 271 -9.34 23.91 -18.52
N LEU A 272 -8.28 24.71 -18.51
CA LEU A 272 -8.31 26.13 -18.83
C LEU A 272 -7.60 26.35 -20.17
N PHE A 273 -8.30 26.87 -21.19
CA PHE A 273 -7.77 27.01 -22.56
C PHE A 273 -7.34 28.44 -22.83
N THR A 274 -6.09 28.63 -23.26
CA THR A 274 -5.47 29.95 -23.33
C THR A 274 -6.05 30.82 -24.43
N GLY A 275 -6.01 32.14 -24.19
CA GLY A 275 -6.37 33.13 -25.19
C GLY A 275 -5.21 33.49 -26.10
N GLN A 276 -5.49 34.35 -27.08
CA GLN A 276 -4.48 34.95 -27.93
C GLN A 276 -3.51 35.83 -27.10
N GLY A 277 -2.21 35.75 -27.41
CA GLY A 277 -1.13 36.48 -26.76
C GLY A 277 -0.08 35.60 -26.08
N SER A 278 -0.34 34.29 -25.95
CA SER A 278 0.60 33.31 -25.37
C SER A 278 1.46 32.58 -26.41
N GLN A 279 1.13 32.70 -27.70
CA GLN A 279 1.80 32.02 -28.79
C GLN A 279 3.24 32.50 -28.97
N TYR A 280 4.12 31.58 -29.38
CA TYR A 280 5.46 31.90 -29.83
C TYR A 280 5.93 30.84 -30.84
N ALA A 281 6.78 31.25 -31.79
CA ALA A 281 7.35 30.32 -32.77
C ALA A 281 8.17 29.23 -32.06
N GLY A 282 7.98 27.97 -32.45
CA GLY A 282 8.64 26.83 -31.82
C GLY A 282 7.95 26.27 -30.58
N MET A 283 6.78 26.78 -30.18
CA MET A 283 6.04 26.22 -29.04
C MET A 283 5.75 24.72 -29.21
N GLY A 284 6.01 23.94 -28.16
CA GLY A 284 5.78 22.49 -28.14
C GLY A 284 6.62 21.68 -29.14
N ARG A 285 7.71 22.23 -29.70
CA ARG A 285 8.53 21.53 -30.71
C ARG A 285 9.11 20.22 -30.15
N GLU A 286 9.53 20.19 -28.88
CA GLU A 286 10.07 18.97 -28.27
C GLU A 286 8.99 17.88 -28.21
N LEU A 287 7.75 18.24 -27.85
CA LEU A 287 6.61 17.30 -27.87
C LEU A 287 6.27 16.84 -29.29
N TYR A 288 6.23 17.75 -30.26
CA TYR A 288 6.00 17.39 -31.65
C TYR A 288 7.03 16.35 -32.12
N GLU A 289 8.29 16.52 -31.73
CA GLU A 289 9.38 15.63 -32.14
C GLU A 289 9.42 14.27 -31.41
N THR A 290 8.86 14.17 -30.21
CA THR A 290 9.07 13.01 -29.32
C THR A 290 7.80 12.33 -28.82
N GLN A 291 6.62 12.95 -28.95
CA GLN A 291 5.34 12.42 -28.46
C GLN A 291 4.36 12.15 -29.63
N PRO A 292 4.19 10.88 -30.04
CA PRO A 292 3.31 10.49 -31.15
C PRO A 292 1.86 10.97 -31.07
N VAL A 293 1.25 11.00 -29.88
CA VAL A 293 -0.17 11.41 -29.74
C VAL A 293 -0.34 12.89 -30.06
N PHE A 294 0.55 13.73 -29.50
CA PHE A 294 0.55 15.18 -29.73
C PHE A 294 0.83 15.49 -31.21
N ARG A 295 1.87 14.85 -31.77
CA ARG A 295 2.23 15.01 -33.18
C ARG A 295 1.06 14.68 -34.11
N ARG A 296 0.45 13.50 -33.97
CA ARG A 296 -0.67 13.08 -34.82
C ARG A 296 -1.87 14.02 -34.73
N ALA A 297 -2.19 14.49 -33.52
CA ALA A 297 -3.29 15.44 -33.34
C ALA A 297 -3.00 16.78 -34.04
N LEU A 298 -1.76 17.27 -33.98
CA LEU A 298 -1.36 18.51 -34.63
C LEU A 298 -1.30 18.37 -36.17
N GLU A 299 -0.78 17.24 -36.67
CA GLU A 299 -0.75 16.91 -38.10
C GLU A 299 -2.15 16.76 -38.69
N GLU A 300 -3.09 16.20 -37.92
CA GLU A 300 -4.50 16.09 -38.31
C GLU A 300 -5.16 17.47 -38.41
N CYS A 301 -4.93 18.34 -37.43
CA CYS A 301 -5.40 19.73 -37.51
C CYS A 301 -4.82 20.48 -38.71
N ASP A 302 -3.53 20.32 -39.00
CA ASP A 302 -2.88 20.91 -40.18
C ASP A 302 -3.49 20.40 -41.48
N ARG A 303 -3.73 19.09 -41.59
CA ARG A 303 -4.38 18.47 -42.75
C ARG A 303 -5.78 19.05 -42.99
N LEU A 304 -6.61 19.08 -41.95
CA LEU A 304 -7.98 19.61 -42.03
C LEU A 304 -7.98 21.12 -42.38
N LEU A 305 -7.08 21.91 -41.80
CA LEU A 305 -6.95 23.33 -42.13
C LEU A 305 -6.55 23.56 -43.59
N ARG A 306 -5.66 22.73 -44.15
CA ARG A 306 -5.31 22.80 -45.58
C ARG A 306 -6.51 22.47 -46.48
N GLU A 307 -7.31 21.48 -46.10
CA GLU A 307 -8.54 21.15 -46.82
C GLU A 307 -9.57 22.28 -46.76
N ILE A 308 -9.78 22.87 -45.58
CA ILE A 308 -10.65 24.03 -45.39
C ILE A 308 -10.14 25.22 -46.21
N ALA A 309 -8.83 25.48 -46.21
CA ALA A 309 -8.22 26.56 -46.98
C ALA A 309 -8.41 26.36 -48.50
N ALA A 310 -8.22 25.14 -48.99
CA ALA A 310 -8.44 24.78 -50.39
C ALA A 310 -9.90 24.97 -50.82
N GLN A 311 -10.86 24.56 -49.98
CA GLN A 311 -12.29 24.76 -50.23
C GLN A 311 -12.68 26.24 -50.29
N ASN A 312 -11.92 27.10 -49.61
CA ASN A 312 -12.11 28.55 -49.56
C ASN A 312 -11.20 29.33 -50.52
N GLN A 313 -10.61 28.65 -51.51
CA GLN A 313 -9.79 29.27 -52.57
C GLN A 313 -8.61 30.09 -52.02
N ALA A 314 -8.05 29.66 -50.88
CA ALA A 314 -6.81 30.22 -50.36
C ALA A 314 -5.66 30.05 -51.37
N PRO A 315 -4.69 30.98 -51.42
CA PRO A 315 -3.53 30.87 -52.30
C PRO A 315 -2.80 29.53 -52.13
N SER A 316 -2.40 28.90 -53.24
CA SER A 316 -1.74 27.59 -53.22
C SER A 316 -0.35 27.62 -52.57
N ASP A 317 0.26 28.80 -52.47
CA ASP A 317 1.54 29.06 -51.84
C ASP A 317 1.41 29.46 -50.36
N GLU A 318 0.19 29.44 -49.80
CA GLU A 318 -0.03 29.73 -48.40
C GLU A 318 0.66 28.69 -47.50
N PRO A 319 1.45 29.10 -46.48
CA PRO A 319 2.20 28.17 -45.64
C PRO A 319 1.28 27.22 -44.87
N SER A 320 1.75 26.00 -44.59
CA SER A 320 1.03 25.09 -43.70
C SER A 320 1.08 25.56 -42.25
N LEU A 321 0.13 25.15 -41.42
CA LEU A 321 0.13 25.47 -40.00
C LEU A 321 1.43 25.03 -39.32
N LEU A 322 1.90 23.82 -39.66
CA LEU A 322 3.16 23.28 -39.13
C LEU A 322 4.35 24.16 -39.50
N SER A 323 4.41 24.69 -40.72
CA SER A 323 5.50 25.58 -41.14
C SER A 323 5.45 26.94 -40.43
N VAL A 324 4.26 27.42 -40.06
CA VAL A 324 4.06 28.63 -39.26
C VAL A 324 4.47 28.42 -37.79
N LEU A 325 4.13 27.27 -37.21
CA LEU A 325 4.53 26.89 -35.85
C LEU A 325 6.04 26.61 -35.74
N TYR A 326 6.61 26.00 -36.77
CA TYR A 326 7.97 25.48 -36.78
C TYR A 326 8.77 26.03 -37.97
N PRO A 327 9.02 27.36 -38.03
CA PRO A 327 9.74 27.96 -39.15
C PRO A 327 11.16 27.39 -39.31
N SER A 328 11.65 27.41 -40.55
CA SER A 328 13.06 27.12 -40.87
C SER A 328 13.98 28.18 -40.25
N GLN A 329 15.19 27.78 -39.84
CA GLN A 329 16.21 28.69 -39.30
C GLN A 329 16.70 29.72 -40.33
N ASP A 330 16.47 29.49 -41.62
CA ASP A 330 16.92 30.36 -42.72
C ASP A 330 16.02 31.57 -42.99
N ASN A 331 15.03 31.87 -42.12
CA ASN A 331 14.15 33.04 -42.28
C ASN A 331 14.42 34.12 -41.21
N PRO A 332 15.43 34.99 -41.40
CA PRO A 332 15.85 36.01 -40.43
C PRO A 332 14.96 37.27 -40.38
N ARG A 333 13.81 37.32 -41.07
CA ARG A 333 12.93 38.49 -41.00
C ARG A 333 12.03 38.38 -39.78
N GLY A 334 12.22 39.28 -38.81
CA GLY A 334 11.53 39.33 -37.51
C GLY A 334 10.03 39.64 -37.53
N THR A 335 9.30 39.16 -38.53
CA THR A 335 7.83 39.11 -38.56
C THR A 335 7.44 37.68 -38.88
N TYR A 336 7.08 36.92 -37.85
CA TYR A 336 6.62 35.55 -38.03
C TYR A 336 5.14 35.59 -38.44
N PRO A 337 4.69 34.81 -39.43
CA PRO A 337 3.28 34.73 -39.80
C PRO A 337 2.37 34.44 -38.59
N LEU A 338 2.90 33.77 -37.55
CA LEU A 338 2.20 33.45 -36.32
C LEU A 338 1.63 34.66 -35.57
N ASP A 339 2.18 35.87 -35.75
CA ASP A 339 1.69 37.09 -35.10
C ASP A 339 0.47 37.70 -35.82
N GLU A 340 0.20 37.25 -37.06
CA GLU A 340 -1.01 37.62 -37.78
C GLU A 340 -2.19 36.80 -37.24
N THR A 341 -3.31 37.45 -36.98
CA THR A 341 -4.49 36.83 -36.35
C THR A 341 -5.04 35.66 -37.14
N ARG A 342 -4.97 35.72 -38.48
CA ARG A 342 -5.35 34.62 -39.39
C ARG A 342 -4.58 33.33 -39.12
N TRP A 343 -3.38 33.42 -38.54
CA TRP A 343 -2.54 32.28 -38.16
C TRP A 343 -2.58 32.00 -36.66
N THR A 344 -2.54 33.05 -35.83
CA THR A 344 -2.52 32.92 -34.36
C THR A 344 -3.67 32.08 -33.84
N GLN A 345 -4.89 32.36 -34.28
CA GLN A 345 -6.09 31.71 -33.73
C GLN A 345 -6.20 30.23 -34.14
N PRO A 346 -6.04 29.85 -35.42
CA PRO A 346 -5.96 28.44 -35.80
C PRO A 346 -4.78 27.70 -35.16
N ALA A 347 -3.62 28.36 -34.99
CA ALA A 347 -2.45 27.78 -34.34
C ALA A 347 -2.71 27.46 -32.87
N LEU A 348 -3.27 28.40 -32.11
CA LEU A 348 -3.66 28.16 -30.71
C LEU A 348 -4.72 27.06 -30.63
N PHE A 349 -5.75 27.09 -31.49
CA PHE A 349 -6.77 26.05 -31.49
C PHE A 349 -6.18 24.65 -31.68
N ALA A 350 -5.38 24.47 -32.74
CA ALA A 350 -4.79 23.18 -33.07
C ALA A 350 -3.80 22.70 -32.00
N PHE A 351 -3.00 23.62 -31.46
CA PHE A 351 -2.01 23.34 -30.43
C PHE A 351 -2.66 22.92 -29.09
N GLU A 352 -3.65 23.67 -28.64
CA GLU A 352 -4.39 23.38 -27.41
C GLU A 352 -5.21 22.10 -27.54
N TYR A 353 -5.83 21.85 -28.70
CA TYR A 353 -6.50 20.58 -28.98
C TYR A 353 -5.54 19.40 -28.91
N ALA A 354 -4.33 19.53 -29.47
CA ALA A 354 -3.30 18.50 -29.41
C ALA A 354 -2.79 18.25 -27.98
N LEU A 355 -2.59 19.30 -27.18
CA LEU A 355 -2.25 19.18 -25.76
C LEU A 355 -3.36 18.51 -24.94
N ALA A 356 -4.61 18.91 -25.13
CA ALA A 356 -5.75 18.28 -24.45
C ALA A 356 -5.89 16.81 -24.84
N THR A 357 -5.70 16.48 -26.12
CA THR A 357 -5.69 15.09 -26.60
C THR A 357 -4.59 14.27 -25.93
N LEU A 358 -3.40 14.86 -25.76
CA LEU A 358 -2.29 14.22 -25.06
C LEU A 358 -2.64 13.94 -23.58
N TRP A 359 -3.13 14.94 -22.85
CA TRP A 359 -3.53 14.75 -21.44
C TRP A 359 -4.59 13.66 -21.27
N ARG A 360 -5.61 13.66 -22.12
CA ARG A 360 -6.68 12.66 -22.10
C ARG A 360 -6.17 11.25 -22.44
N SER A 361 -5.18 11.14 -23.34
CA SER A 361 -4.53 9.85 -23.64
C SER A 361 -3.80 9.23 -22.44
N TRP A 362 -3.50 10.02 -21.41
CA TRP A 362 -2.92 9.58 -20.15
C TRP A 362 -3.98 9.38 -19.05
N GLY A 363 -5.26 9.38 -19.41
CA GLY A 363 -6.38 9.26 -18.48
C GLY A 363 -6.71 10.54 -17.70
N ILE A 364 -6.05 11.67 -18.02
CA ILE A 364 -6.34 12.96 -17.37
C ILE A 364 -7.54 13.59 -18.08
N GLU A 365 -8.73 13.22 -17.61
CA GLU A 365 -10.00 13.67 -18.18
C GLU A 365 -10.55 14.89 -17.42
N PRO A 366 -10.87 16.00 -18.11
CA PRO A 366 -11.52 17.15 -17.50
C PRO A 366 -12.99 16.85 -17.22
N THR A 367 -13.49 17.35 -16.09
CA THR A 367 -14.93 17.36 -15.78
C THR A 367 -15.55 18.74 -15.93
N ALA A 368 -14.74 19.78 -16.15
CA ALA A 368 -15.19 21.08 -16.67
C ALA A 368 -14.13 21.71 -17.58
N LEU A 369 -14.58 22.62 -18.43
CA LEU A 369 -13.77 23.37 -19.38
C LEU A 369 -14.09 24.86 -19.24
N LEU A 370 -13.05 25.70 -19.30
CA LEU A 370 -13.18 27.14 -19.40
C LEU A 370 -12.12 27.64 -20.38
N GLY A 371 -12.55 28.25 -21.48
CA GLY A 371 -11.61 28.93 -22.38
C GLY A 371 -11.55 30.42 -22.10
N HIS A 372 -10.50 31.09 -22.61
CA HIS A 372 -10.43 32.54 -22.68
C HIS A 372 -10.46 32.98 -24.13
N SER A 373 -11.53 33.66 -24.56
CA SER A 373 -11.70 34.11 -25.94
C SER A 373 -11.56 32.93 -26.92
N VAL A 374 -10.53 32.90 -27.77
CA VAL A 374 -10.25 31.80 -28.72
C VAL A 374 -10.20 30.43 -28.05
N GLY A 375 -9.69 30.31 -26.82
CA GLY A 375 -9.65 29.04 -26.09
C GLY A 375 -11.04 28.43 -25.85
N GLU A 376 -12.11 29.24 -25.87
CA GLU A 376 -13.48 28.71 -25.72
C GLU A 376 -13.89 27.84 -26.92
N TYR A 377 -13.36 28.10 -28.12
CA TYR A 377 -13.62 27.25 -29.29
C TYR A 377 -13.03 25.86 -29.10
N VAL A 378 -11.84 25.76 -28.49
CA VAL A 378 -11.20 24.48 -28.16
C VAL A 378 -11.98 23.75 -27.08
N ALA A 379 -12.36 24.47 -26.03
CA ALA A 379 -13.22 23.95 -24.96
C ALA A 379 -14.55 23.42 -25.52
N ALA A 380 -15.20 24.15 -26.42
CA ALA A 380 -16.47 23.76 -27.02
C ALA A 380 -16.32 22.55 -27.96
N CYS A 381 -15.24 22.49 -28.74
CA CYS A 381 -14.88 21.31 -29.54
C CYS A 381 -14.75 20.06 -28.66
N LEU A 382 -13.99 20.16 -27.57
CA LEU A 382 -13.78 19.04 -26.64
C LEU A 382 -15.02 18.67 -25.84
N ALA A 383 -15.90 19.65 -25.57
CA ALA A 383 -17.22 19.42 -25.00
C ALA A 383 -18.18 18.77 -26.01
N GLY A 384 -17.81 18.62 -27.28
CA GLY A 384 -18.67 18.04 -28.32
C GLY A 384 -19.75 18.99 -28.84
N VAL A 385 -19.59 20.31 -28.65
CA VAL A 385 -20.50 21.31 -29.24
C VAL A 385 -20.41 21.30 -30.76
N PHE A 386 -19.22 21.03 -31.29
CA PHE A 386 -18.99 20.78 -32.71
C PHE A 386 -17.81 19.82 -32.86
N THR A 387 -17.68 19.21 -34.03
CA THR A 387 -16.56 18.32 -34.36
C THR A 387 -15.24 19.09 -34.54
N LEU A 388 -14.11 18.38 -34.58
CA LEU A 388 -12.80 18.98 -34.83
C LEU A 388 -12.78 19.77 -36.16
N GLU A 389 -13.28 19.17 -37.24
CA GLU A 389 -13.32 19.82 -38.56
C GLU A 389 -14.18 21.09 -38.54
N GLU A 390 -15.37 21.03 -37.93
CA GLU A 390 -16.25 22.20 -37.79
C GLU A 390 -15.62 23.30 -36.94
N GLY A 391 -14.96 22.94 -35.83
CA GLY A 391 -14.24 23.88 -34.97
C GLY A 391 -13.09 24.57 -35.70
N LEU A 392 -12.31 23.80 -36.48
CA LEU A 392 -11.25 24.33 -37.33
C LEU A 392 -11.81 25.24 -38.42
N ARG A 393 -12.98 24.93 -38.98
CA ARG A 393 -13.66 25.80 -39.96
C ARG A 393 -14.09 27.11 -39.30
N LEU A 394 -14.76 27.07 -38.15
CA LEU A 394 -15.15 28.26 -37.41
C LEU A 394 -13.93 29.14 -37.12
N ILE A 395 -12.85 28.57 -36.57
CA ILE A 395 -11.69 29.37 -36.19
C ILE A 395 -10.92 29.91 -37.40
N TYR A 396 -10.83 29.15 -38.49
CA TYR A 396 -10.23 29.61 -39.75
C TYR A 396 -10.94 30.87 -40.28
N HIS A 397 -12.27 30.84 -40.35
CA HIS A 397 -13.05 31.97 -40.85
C HIS A 397 -13.06 33.14 -39.88
N ARG A 398 -13.22 32.87 -38.57
CA ARG A 398 -13.17 33.90 -37.51
C ARG A 398 -11.87 34.69 -37.60
N ALA A 399 -10.74 33.98 -37.69
CA ALA A 399 -9.42 34.57 -37.70
C ALA A 399 -9.18 35.46 -38.93
N ARG A 400 -9.65 35.02 -40.11
CA ARG A 400 -9.52 35.78 -41.36
C ARG A 400 -10.43 36.98 -41.45
N LEU A 401 -11.70 36.84 -41.03
CA LEU A 401 -12.62 37.96 -40.96
C LEU A 401 -12.06 39.05 -40.03
N MET A 402 -11.57 38.67 -38.85
CA MET A 402 -10.91 39.60 -37.94
C MET A 402 -9.67 40.26 -38.54
N GLN A 403 -8.82 39.49 -39.22
CA GLN A 403 -7.62 40.00 -39.86
C GLN A 403 -7.93 40.98 -41.01
N SER A 404 -9.11 40.88 -41.63
CA SER A 404 -9.53 41.73 -42.75
C SER A 404 -10.06 43.11 -42.34
N LEU A 405 -10.31 43.32 -41.04
CA LEU A 405 -10.77 44.60 -40.53
C LEU A 405 -9.68 45.68 -40.63
N PRO A 406 -10.05 46.96 -40.66
CA PRO A 406 -9.07 48.04 -40.65
C PRO A 406 -8.17 48.02 -39.41
N ALA A 407 -6.89 48.32 -39.60
CA ALA A 407 -5.97 48.60 -38.51
C ALA A 407 -6.36 49.89 -37.76
N GLY A 408 -5.83 50.09 -36.55
CA GLY A 408 -6.07 51.30 -35.74
C GLY A 408 -6.88 51.06 -34.46
N GLY A 409 -7.28 49.81 -34.19
CA GLY A 409 -7.80 49.40 -32.89
C GLY A 409 -6.67 49.14 -31.87
N GLN A 410 -6.94 49.38 -30.58
CA GLN A 410 -6.01 49.12 -29.49
C GLN A 410 -6.68 48.32 -28.36
N MET A 411 -5.89 47.56 -27.61
CA MET A 411 -6.31 46.90 -26.36
C MET A 411 -5.34 47.26 -25.24
N ALA A 412 -5.86 47.40 -24.02
CA ALA A 412 -5.04 47.66 -22.84
C ALA A 412 -5.61 46.98 -21.60
N ALA A 413 -4.74 46.34 -20.82
CA ALA A 413 -5.05 45.83 -19.49
C ALA A 413 -4.91 46.97 -18.47
N LEU A 414 -5.96 47.18 -17.67
CA LEU A 414 -6.06 48.19 -16.63
C LEU A 414 -6.09 47.49 -15.27
N PHE A 415 -5.21 47.95 -14.36
CA PHE A 415 -5.11 47.37 -13.02
C PHE A 415 -5.99 48.14 -12.02
N ALA A 416 -7.30 48.07 -12.22
CA ALA A 416 -8.32 48.75 -11.41
C ALA A 416 -9.61 47.91 -11.33
N PRO A 417 -10.52 48.21 -10.38
CA PRO A 417 -11.83 47.55 -10.30
C PRO A 417 -12.70 47.85 -11.53
N ALA A 418 -13.55 46.88 -11.91
CA ALA A 418 -14.50 47.00 -13.01
C ALA A 418 -15.31 48.30 -12.95
N SER A 419 -15.89 48.64 -11.81
CA SER A 419 -16.69 49.86 -11.64
C SER A 419 -15.93 51.15 -11.95
N ARG A 420 -14.61 51.20 -11.69
CA ARG A 420 -13.78 52.37 -12.02
C ARG A 420 -13.52 52.45 -13.53
N VAL A 421 -13.22 51.31 -14.14
CA VAL A 421 -12.99 51.23 -15.59
C VAL A 421 -14.25 51.55 -16.38
N GLU A 422 -15.40 51.00 -15.96
CA GLU A 422 -16.72 51.29 -16.53
C GLU A 422 -17.02 52.79 -16.51
N ALA A 423 -16.78 53.46 -15.38
CA ALA A 423 -16.96 54.91 -15.27
C ALA A 423 -16.02 55.70 -16.21
N ALA A 424 -14.78 55.24 -16.38
CA ALA A 424 -13.81 55.90 -17.25
C ALA A 424 -14.13 55.73 -18.74
N ILE A 425 -14.70 54.60 -19.15
CA ILE A 425 -15.05 54.36 -20.56
C ILE A 425 -16.46 54.82 -20.94
N ALA A 426 -17.33 55.13 -19.97
CA ALA A 426 -18.71 55.56 -20.24
C ALA A 426 -18.82 56.71 -21.26
N PRO A 427 -17.94 57.73 -21.28
CA PRO A 427 -17.95 58.78 -22.31
C PRO A 427 -17.60 58.30 -23.72
N TYR A 428 -17.02 57.09 -23.85
CA TYR A 428 -16.50 56.50 -25.08
C TYR A 428 -17.24 55.21 -25.47
N ALA A 429 -18.43 54.95 -24.91
CA ALA A 429 -19.10 53.64 -24.99
C ALA A 429 -19.43 53.15 -26.41
N ASP A 430 -19.53 54.07 -27.38
CA ASP A 430 -19.72 53.79 -28.80
C ASP A 430 -18.43 53.36 -29.52
N ARG A 431 -17.26 53.72 -28.96
CA ARG A 431 -15.92 53.52 -29.57
C ARG A 431 -15.05 52.53 -28.81
N VAL A 432 -15.28 52.34 -27.52
CA VAL A 432 -14.51 51.50 -26.59
C VAL A 432 -15.45 50.63 -25.77
N SER A 433 -15.09 49.36 -25.59
CA SER A 433 -15.79 48.43 -24.70
C SER A 433 -14.81 47.75 -23.76
N ILE A 434 -15.34 47.18 -22.67
CA ILE A 434 -14.58 46.19 -21.90
C ILE A 434 -14.52 44.92 -22.73
N ALA A 435 -13.31 44.42 -22.95
CA ALA A 435 -13.03 43.20 -23.68
C ALA A 435 -12.93 41.97 -22.77
N ALA A 436 -12.49 42.14 -21.53
CA ALA A 436 -12.41 41.05 -20.57
C ALA A 436 -12.41 41.52 -19.11
N TYR A 437 -13.13 40.80 -18.26
CA TYR A 437 -13.02 40.86 -16.81
C TYR A 437 -12.12 39.70 -16.35
N ASN A 438 -10.82 39.96 -16.22
CA ASN A 438 -9.80 38.94 -15.92
C ASN A 438 -9.58 38.73 -14.42
N GLY A 439 -10.08 39.64 -13.58
CA GLY A 439 -10.02 39.55 -12.13
C GLY A 439 -10.44 40.86 -11.45
N PRO A 440 -10.53 40.87 -10.10
CA PRO A 440 -11.08 41.99 -9.34
C PRO A 440 -10.39 43.35 -9.55
N GLN A 441 -9.13 43.31 -10.01
CA GLN A 441 -8.26 44.45 -10.27
C GLN A 441 -7.56 44.31 -11.64
N ASN A 442 -8.18 43.61 -12.60
CA ASN A 442 -7.58 43.36 -13.90
C ASN A 442 -8.68 43.30 -14.98
N VAL A 443 -8.87 44.42 -15.66
CA VAL A 443 -9.92 44.59 -16.68
C VAL A 443 -9.26 45.04 -17.98
N VAL A 444 -9.66 44.46 -19.11
CA VAL A 444 -9.12 44.81 -20.41
C VAL A 444 -10.14 45.66 -21.16
N ILE A 445 -9.71 46.81 -21.68
CA ILE A 445 -10.50 47.63 -22.60
C ILE A 445 -10.02 47.43 -24.03
N SER A 446 -10.94 47.59 -24.99
CA SER A 446 -10.66 47.49 -26.41
C SER A 446 -11.53 48.43 -27.23
N GLY A 447 -10.96 49.06 -28.24
CA GLY A 447 -11.70 49.94 -29.15
C GLY A 447 -10.78 50.74 -30.06
N GLU A 448 -11.26 51.90 -30.49
CA GLU A 448 -10.48 52.84 -31.29
C GLU A 448 -9.21 53.32 -30.55
N GLY A 449 -8.07 53.29 -31.22
CA GLY A 449 -6.77 53.56 -30.61
C GLY A 449 -6.66 54.92 -29.92
N GLN A 450 -7.19 55.99 -30.55
CA GLN A 450 -7.14 57.32 -29.96
C GLN A 450 -7.97 57.40 -28.66
N ALA A 451 -9.19 56.87 -28.66
CA ALA A 451 -10.04 56.84 -27.48
C ALA A 451 -9.41 56.03 -26.34
N VAL A 452 -8.82 54.86 -26.66
CA VAL A 452 -8.09 54.06 -25.67
C VAL A 452 -6.92 54.86 -25.08
N GLN A 453 -6.14 55.58 -25.88
CA GLN A 453 -5.02 56.39 -25.40
C GLN A 453 -5.45 57.55 -24.49
N GLU A 454 -6.57 58.21 -24.79
CA GLU A 454 -7.14 59.26 -23.93
C GLU A 454 -7.55 58.69 -22.55
N ILE A 455 -8.23 57.54 -22.53
CA ILE A 455 -8.59 56.84 -21.27
C ILE A 455 -7.33 56.44 -20.49
N LEU A 456 -6.30 55.93 -21.18
CA LEU A 456 -5.03 55.57 -20.55
C LEU A 456 -4.34 56.79 -19.91
N ALA A 457 -4.31 57.93 -20.60
CA ALA A 457 -3.74 59.17 -20.08
C ALA A 457 -4.51 59.68 -18.86
N GLN A 458 -5.85 59.63 -18.89
CA GLN A 458 -6.70 59.99 -17.75
C GLN A 458 -6.41 59.11 -16.53
N LEU A 459 -6.43 57.78 -16.71
CA LEU A 459 -6.21 56.83 -15.62
C LEU A 459 -4.76 56.92 -15.08
N ALA A 460 -3.78 57.19 -15.94
CA ALA A 460 -2.40 57.43 -15.51
C ALA A 460 -2.26 58.68 -14.64
N ALA A 461 -3.00 59.76 -14.94
CA ALA A 461 -3.05 60.97 -14.10
C ALA A 461 -3.65 60.70 -12.71
N GLU A 462 -4.47 59.65 -12.58
CA GLU A 462 -5.03 59.17 -11.32
C GLU A 462 -4.15 58.12 -10.62
N GLY A 463 -2.97 57.80 -11.18
CA GLY A 463 -2.03 56.82 -10.64
C GLY A 463 -2.42 55.35 -10.92
N ILE A 464 -3.39 55.09 -11.80
CA ILE A 464 -3.80 53.74 -12.17
C ILE A 464 -2.83 53.18 -13.21
N ARG A 465 -2.29 51.99 -12.94
CA ARG A 465 -1.39 51.28 -13.85
C ARG A 465 -2.18 50.70 -15.02
N ALA A 466 -1.62 50.82 -16.22
CA ALA A 466 -2.13 50.19 -17.42
C ALA A 466 -1.00 49.57 -18.25
N THR A 467 -1.33 48.59 -19.07
CA THR A 467 -0.40 47.92 -19.98
C THR A 467 -1.05 47.71 -21.34
N PRO A 468 -0.57 48.36 -22.41
CA PRO A 468 -0.99 48.07 -23.77
C PRO A 468 -0.74 46.59 -24.11
N LEU A 469 -1.69 45.95 -24.79
CA LEU A 469 -1.55 44.57 -25.23
C LEU A 469 -1.07 44.54 -26.68
N LEU A 470 -0.10 43.68 -26.96
CA LEU A 470 0.41 43.49 -28.31
C LEU A 470 -0.56 42.61 -29.10
N VAL A 471 -1.52 43.26 -29.75
CA VAL A 471 -2.52 42.63 -30.62
C VAL A 471 -2.64 43.42 -31.92
N SER A 472 -3.05 42.74 -32.99
CA SER A 472 -3.21 43.34 -34.31
C SER A 472 -4.46 44.22 -34.43
N HIS A 473 -5.50 43.92 -33.65
CA HIS A 473 -6.82 44.57 -33.72
C HIS A 473 -7.47 44.66 -32.32
N ALA A 474 -8.51 45.50 -32.22
CA ALA A 474 -9.32 45.69 -31.03
C ALA A 474 -10.43 44.61 -30.90
N PHE A 475 -10.07 43.42 -30.43
CA PHE A 475 -11.03 42.32 -30.22
C PHE A 475 -12.03 42.64 -29.09
N HIS A 476 -13.25 42.08 -29.17
CA HIS A 476 -14.32 42.30 -28.18
C HIS A 476 -14.73 43.78 -28.04
N SER A 477 -14.81 44.47 -29.18
CA SER A 477 -15.10 45.91 -29.26
C SER A 477 -16.07 46.24 -30.40
N PRO A 478 -16.62 47.48 -30.45
CA PRO A 478 -17.46 47.93 -31.55
C PRO A 478 -16.79 47.79 -32.93
N LEU A 479 -15.45 47.78 -32.99
CA LEU A 479 -14.72 47.61 -34.25
C LEU A 479 -14.90 46.21 -34.88
N MET A 480 -15.46 45.24 -34.15
CA MET A 480 -15.78 43.91 -34.68
C MET A 480 -17.15 43.84 -35.36
N GLU A 481 -18.01 44.85 -35.24
CA GLU A 481 -19.38 44.85 -35.80
C GLU A 481 -19.46 44.44 -37.28
N PRO A 482 -18.55 44.90 -38.18
CA PRO A 482 -18.65 44.59 -39.61
C PRO A 482 -18.55 43.10 -39.96
N ILE A 483 -17.96 42.28 -39.09
CA ILE A 483 -17.76 40.85 -39.33
C ILE A 483 -18.76 39.94 -38.62
N LEU A 484 -19.64 40.50 -37.76
CA LEU A 484 -20.53 39.69 -36.93
C LEU A 484 -21.58 38.94 -37.75
N ALA A 485 -22.27 39.62 -38.67
CA ALA A 485 -23.30 38.99 -39.51
C ALA A 485 -22.72 37.93 -40.47
N PRO A 486 -21.62 38.19 -41.21
CA PRO A 486 -20.95 37.16 -42.00
C PRO A 486 -20.51 35.94 -41.18
N PHE A 487 -20.04 36.16 -39.95
CA PHE A 487 -19.62 35.06 -39.09
C PHE A 487 -20.80 34.27 -38.52
N GLU A 488 -21.90 34.94 -38.17
CA GLU A 488 -23.13 34.28 -37.70
C GLU A 488 -23.75 33.39 -38.77
N GLU A 489 -23.80 33.86 -40.01
CA GLU A 489 -24.23 33.05 -41.15
C GLU A 489 -23.38 31.78 -41.29
N LEU A 490 -22.06 31.92 -41.18
CA LEU A 490 -21.14 30.79 -41.23
C LEU A 490 -21.37 29.82 -40.05
N ALA A 491 -21.55 30.34 -38.84
CA ALA A 491 -21.86 29.52 -37.67
C ALA A 491 -23.21 28.79 -37.80
N GLY A 492 -24.16 29.36 -38.55
CA GLY A 492 -25.44 28.73 -38.88
C GLY A 492 -25.35 27.48 -39.75
N HIS A 493 -24.23 27.30 -40.46
CA HIS A 493 -23.96 26.11 -41.28
C HIS A 493 -23.24 24.99 -40.50
N VAL A 494 -22.88 25.21 -39.25
CA VAL A 494 -22.23 24.22 -38.38
C VAL A 494 -23.29 23.48 -37.56
N LYS A 495 -23.12 22.16 -37.40
CA LYS A 495 -24.03 21.36 -36.58
C LYS A 495 -23.69 21.51 -35.10
N LEU A 496 -24.18 22.58 -34.47
CA LEU A 496 -23.98 22.84 -33.05
C LEU A 496 -24.80 21.87 -32.17
N GLN A 497 -24.16 21.32 -31.15
CA GLN A 497 -24.76 20.37 -30.19
C GLN A 497 -24.60 20.83 -28.74
N PRO A 498 -25.47 20.40 -27.82
CA PRO A 498 -25.30 20.70 -26.41
C PRO A 498 -23.99 20.09 -25.87
N PRO A 499 -23.28 20.79 -24.96
CA PRO A 499 -22.01 20.30 -24.43
C PRO A 499 -22.17 19.03 -23.59
N GLN A 500 -21.31 18.03 -23.84
CA GLN A 500 -21.23 16.76 -23.12
C GLN A 500 -20.31 16.84 -21.89
N ILE A 501 -19.35 17.78 -21.90
CA ILE A 501 -18.53 18.15 -20.74
C ILE A 501 -18.98 19.54 -20.28
N ARG A 502 -19.04 19.77 -18.96
CA ARG A 502 -19.44 21.06 -18.40
C ARG A 502 -18.53 22.17 -18.96
N LEU A 503 -19.12 23.17 -19.61
CA LEU A 503 -18.39 24.30 -20.17
C LEU A 503 -18.84 25.58 -19.48
N VAL A 504 -17.91 26.43 -19.07
CA VAL A 504 -18.20 27.76 -18.53
C VAL A 504 -18.18 28.78 -19.65
N SER A 505 -19.31 29.45 -19.88
CA SER A 505 -19.47 30.41 -20.96
C SER A 505 -18.68 31.70 -20.72
N ASN A 506 -17.98 32.17 -21.74
CA ASN A 506 -17.29 33.46 -21.73
C ASN A 506 -18.25 34.65 -21.66
N LEU A 507 -19.49 34.52 -22.15
CA LEU A 507 -20.47 35.61 -22.11
C LEU A 507 -21.10 35.81 -20.73
N THR A 508 -21.30 34.74 -19.98
CA THR A 508 -22.04 34.78 -18.70
C THR A 508 -21.16 34.51 -17.48
N GLY A 509 -20.00 33.90 -17.66
CA GLY A 509 -19.14 33.41 -16.58
C GLY A 509 -19.76 32.26 -15.78
N LYS A 510 -20.87 31.69 -16.24
CA LYS A 510 -21.59 30.58 -15.60
C LYS A 510 -21.46 29.32 -16.45
N LEU A 511 -21.81 28.17 -15.88
CA LEU A 511 -21.97 26.94 -16.66
C LEU A 511 -22.99 27.19 -17.79
N ALA A 512 -22.60 26.85 -19.01
CA ALA A 512 -23.43 27.03 -20.18
C ALA A 512 -24.68 26.15 -20.08
N GLU A 513 -25.84 26.79 -20.24
CA GLU A 513 -27.10 26.07 -20.42
C GLU A 513 -27.09 25.35 -21.78
N LYS A 514 -27.89 24.28 -21.90
CA LYS A 514 -27.86 23.39 -23.08
C LYS A 514 -28.02 24.13 -24.41
N ASP A 515 -28.90 25.12 -24.46
CA ASP A 515 -29.27 25.81 -25.69
C ASP A 515 -28.41 27.05 -25.98
N LEU A 516 -27.59 27.48 -25.01
CA LEU A 516 -26.81 28.72 -25.13
C LEU A 516 -25.74 28.59 -26.22
N LEU A 517 -24.97 27.49 -26.22
CA LEU A 517 -23.87 27.26 -27.16
C LEU A 517 -24.34 26.71 -28.51
N THR A 518 -25.59 26.25 -28.60
CA THR A 518 -26.19 25.76 -29.84
C THR A 518 -26.81 26.86 -30.70
N SER A 519 -26.75 28.11 -30.24
CA SER A 519 -27.20 29.27 -31.00
C SER A 519 -26.04 29.84 -31.84
N PRO A 520 -26.16 29.95 -33.19
CA PRO A 520 -25.15 30.62 -34.02
C PRO A 520 -24.83 32.05 -33.53
N GLY A 521 -25.85 32.79 -33.11
CA GLY A 521 -25.70 34.13 -32.54
C GLY A 521 -24.93 34.18 -31.21
N TYR A 522 -24.73 33.05 -30.51
CA TYR A 522 -23.78 33.01 -29.39
C TYR A 522 -22.37 33.35 -29.86
N TRP A 523 -21.94 32.76 -30.98
CA TRP A 523 -20.59 32.85 -31.50
C TRP A 523 -20.29 34.23 -32.12
N SER A 524 -21.29 34.91 -32.68
CA SER A 524 -21.17 36.32 -33.09
C SER A 524 -21.08 37.23 -31.86
N ARG A 525 -21.95 37.06 -30.85
CA ARG A 525 -21.85 37.81 -29.59
C ARG A 525 -20.54 37.57 -28.87
N HIS A 526 -20.00 36.36 -28.92
CA HIS A 526 -18.70 35.98 -28.37
C HIS A 526 -17.54 36.79 -28.94
N ILE A 527 -17.59 37.17 -30.23
CA ILE A 527 -16.58 38.04 -30.86
C ILE A 527 -16.63 39.46 -30.32
N ARG A 528 -17.83 39.94 -29.98
CA ARG A 528 -18.11 41.34 -29.66
C ARG A 528 -18.09 41.65 -28.16
N SER A 529 -18.52 40.72 -27.32
CA SER A 529 -18.83 40.94 -25.91
C SER A 529 -17.65 40.62 -25.00
N ALA A 530 -17.63 41.21 -23.81
CA ALA A 530 -16.58 40.99 -22.83
C ALA A 530 -16.46 39.53 -22.38
N VAL A 531 -15.23 39.02 -22.25
CA VAL A 531 -14.93 37.72 -21.64
C VAL A 531 -15.08 37.80 -20.11
N GLN A 532 -16.02 37.04 -19.55
CA GLN A 532 -16.32 36.94 -18.11
C GLN A 532 -15.42 35.93 -17.37
N PHE A 533 -14.09 36.06 -17.50
CA PHE A 533 -13.13 35.09 -16.98
C PHE A 533 -13.13 35.01 -15.45
N GLU A 534 -13.15 36.14 -14.74
CA GLU A 534 -13.20 36.19 -13.27
C GLU A 534 -14.40 35.42 -12.74
N ARG A 535 -15.59 35.71 -13.28
CA ARG A 535 -16.82 35.03 -12.90
C ARG A 535 -16.77 33.54 -13.24
N GLY A 536 -16.11 33.18 -14.34
CA GLY A 536 -15.90 31.79 -14.72
C GLY A 536 -15.07 31.00 -13.72
N ILE A 537 -13.96 31.57 -13.23
CA ILE A 537 -13.13 30.96 -12.19
C ILE A 537 -13.91 30.84 -10.88
N GLN A 538 -14.65 31.88 -10.49
CA GLN A 538 -15.52 31.83 -9.31
C GLN A 538 -16.55 30.70 -9.42
N THR A 539 -17.20 30.55 -10.59
CA THR A 539 -18.14 29.45 -10.84
C THR A 539 -17.47 28.08 -10.68
N LEU A 540 -16.26 27.87 -11.19
CA LEU A 540 -15.54 26.59 -11.02
C LEU A 540 -15.23 26.31 -9.54
N VAL A 541 -14.78 27.31 -8.78
CA VAL A 541 -14.50 27.14 -7.36
C VAL A 541 -15.78 26.88 -6.55
N GLU A 542 -16.86 27.63 -6.83
CA GLU A 542 -18.20 27.40 -6.25
C GLU A 542 -18.72 25.97 -6.53
N GLN A 543 -18.31 25.36 -7.65
CA GLN A 543 -18.65 23.97 -8.01
C GLN A 543 -17.71 22.91 -7.42
N GLY A 544 -16.73 23.32 -6.60
CA GLY A 544 -15.80 22.44 -5.89
C GLY A 544 -14.67 21.88 -6.77
N TYR A 545 -14.20 22.64 -7.77
CA TYR A 545 -13.00 22.29 -8.52
C TYR A 545 -11.75 22.77 -7.80
N GLU A 546 -10.76 21.89 -7.66
CA GLU A 546 -9.50 22.17 -6.96
C GLU A 546 -8.27 21.93 -7.85
N LEU A 547 -8.42 21.18 -8.94
CA LEU A 547 -7.34 20.88 -9.86
C LEU A 547 -7.60 21.61 -11.18
N PHE A 548 -6.71 22.54 -11.52
CA PHE A 548 -6.79 23.34 -12.73
C PHE A 548 -5.57 23.05 -13.60
N VAL A 549 -5.80 22.65 -14.85
CA VAL A 549 -4.74 22.41 -15.83
C VAL A 549 -4.89 23.42 -16.96
N GLU A 550 -3.92 24.31 -17.13
CA GLU A 550 -3.90 25.23 -18.26
C GLU A 550 -3.35 24.53 -19.51
N ILE A 551 -4.18 24.49 -20.54
CA ILE A 551 -3.92 23.93 -21.85
C ILE A 551 -3.54 25.08 -22.78
N GLY A 552 -2.24 25.18 -23.06
CA GLY A 552 -1.67 26.23 -23.90
C GLY A 552 -0.15 26.26 -23.83
N PRO A 553 0.49 27.15 -24.60
CA PRO A 553 1.94 27.23 -24.71
C PRO A 553 2.62 27.90 -23.50
N SER A 554 1.88 28.66 -22.69
CA SER A 554 2.39 29.37 -21.51
C SER A 554 1.27 29.57 -20.47
N PRO A 555 1.56 29.62 -19.15
CA PRO A 555 0.55 29.62 -18.10
C PRO A 555 0.04 31.04 -17.75
N THR A 556 -0.59 31.70 -18.71
CA THR A 556 -1.12 33.06 -18.54
C THR A 556 -2.39 33.09 -17.68
N LEU A 557 -3.27 32.09 -17.83
CA LEU A 557 -4.55 32.01 -17.13
C LEU A 557 -4.40 31.63 -15.66
N LEU A 558 -3.48 30.72 -15.30
CA LEU A 558 -3.27 30.28 -13.91
C LEU A 558 -2.97 31.48 -13.00
N GLY A 559 -2.09 32.38 -13.45
CA GLY A 559 -1.74 33.57 -12.68
C GLY A 559 -2.93 34.53 -12.49
N MET A 560 -3.79 34.66 -13.49
CA MET A 560 -5.02 35.48 -13.41
C MET A 560 -6.07 34.81 -12.52
N ALA A 561 -6.28 33.51 -12.68
CA ALA A 561 -7.25 32.71 -11.93
C ALA A 561 -6.99 32.76 -10.43
N ARG A 562 -5.72 32.64 -10.00
CA ARG A 562 -5.34 32.75 -8.59
C ARG A 562 -5.73 34.09 -7.97
N ARG A 563 -5.64 35.19 -8.72
CA ARG A 563 -6.05 36.53 -8.27
C ARG A 563 -7.56 36.74 -8.23
N CYS A 564 -8.34 35.86 -8.85
CA CYS A 564 -9.80 35.90 -8.77
C CYS A 564 -10.32 35.37 -7.42
N LEU A 565 -9.47 34.69 -6.65
CA LEU A 565 -9.81 34.13 -5.34
C LEU A 565 -9.46 35.10 -4.23
N ARG A 566 -10.36 35.26 -3.25
CA ARG A 566 -10.11 36.05 -2.03
C ARG A 566 -9.11 35.34 -1.12
N GLU A 567 -9.26 34.02 -1.00
CA GLU A 567 -8.38 33.11 -0.27
C GLU A 567 -8.17 31.86 -1.13
N GLU A 568 -6.93 31.37 -1.21
CA GLU A 568 -6.57 30.16 -1.96
C GLU A 568 -6.56 28.96 -1.00
N PRO A 569 -7.49 28.00 -1.13
CA PRO A 569 -7.46 26.78 -0.33
C PRO A 569 -6.15 26.02 -0.55
N GLN A 570 -5.56 25.50 0.53
CA GLN A 570 -4.27 24.78 0.50
C GLN A 570 -4.25 23.55 -0.44
N GLN A 571 -5.41 23.01 -0.78
CA GLN A 571 -5.56 21.80 -1.59
C GLN A 571 -5.57 22.08 -3.10
N MET A 572 -5.72 23.36 -3.51
CA MET A 572 -5.76 23.72 -4.93
C MET A 572 -4.43 23.50 -5.64
N ALA A 573 -4.50 23.09 -6.91
CA ALA A 573 -3.35 22.92 -7.78
C ALA A 573 -3.57 23.66 -9.11
N TRP A 574 -2.60 24.50 -9.45
CA TRP A 574 -2.55 25.27 -10.70
C TRP A 574 -1.41 24.71 -11.56
N LEU A 575 -1.75 23.94 -12.57
CA LEU A 575 -0.81 23.11 -13.32
C LEU A 575 -0.74 23.56 -14.77
N ALA A 576 0.47 23.83 -15.25
CA ALA A 576 0.67 24.27 -16.63
C ALA A 576 0.97 23.05 -17.52
N SER A 577 0.42 23.02 -18.73
CA SER A 577 0.88 22.08 -19.76
C SER A 577 2.31 22.42 -20.17
N LEU A 578 2.55 23.69 -20.53
CA LEU A 578 3.85 24.21 -20.97
C LEU A 578 4.15 25.57 -20.35
N ARG A 579 5.42 25.94 -20.40
CA ARG A 579 5.92 27.24 -19.93
C ARG A 579 7.07 27.67 -20.84
N GLN A 580 6.92 28.84 -21.45
CA GLN A 580 7.97 29.42 -22.28
C GLN A 580 9.29 29.54 -21.49
N GLY A 581 10.41 29.17 -22.13
CA GLY A 581 11.74 29.17 -21.51
C GLY A 581 12.06 27.94 -20.66
N ARG A 582 11.16 26.96 -20.61
CA ARG A 582 11.34 25.68 -19.93
C ARG A 582 11.19 24.51 -20.91
N GLY A 583 11.88 23.39 -20.66
CA GLY A 583 11.70 22.18 -21.47
C GLY A 583 10.28 21.65 -21.40
N ASP A 584 9.73 21.23 -22.55
CA ASP A 584 8.32 20.86 -22.66
C ASP A 584 8.02 19.64 -21.77
N TRP A 585 8.84 18.58 -21.87
CA TRP A 585 8.69 17.39 -21.02
C TRP A 585 8.89 17.68 -19.54
N GLN A 586 9.77 18.61 -19.19
CA GLN A 586 9.99 18.95 -17.79
C GLN A 586 8.72 19.54 -17.19
N GLN A 587 8.14 20.56 -17.82
CA GLN A 587 6.91 21.18 -17.31
C GLN A 587 5.74 20.18 -17.27
N LEU A 588 5.61 19.37 -18.32
CA LEU A 588 4.50 18.45 -18.49
C LEU A 588 4.54 17.30 -17.45
N LEU A 589 5.71 16.69 -17.24
CA LEU A 589 5.88 15.61 -16.26
C LEU A 589 5.78 16.08 -14.82
N GLU A 590 6.18 17.31 -14.53
CA GLU A 590 5.98 17.89 -13.20
C GLU A 590 4.51 18.14 -12.88
N SER A 591 3.73 18.60 -13.86
CA SER A 591 2.28 18.71 -13.72
C SER A 591 1.63 17.33 -13.56
N LEU A 592 2.06 16.32 -14.34
CA LEU A 592 1.57 14.95 -14.24
C LEU A 592 1.91 14.31 -12.88
N ALA A 593 3.14 14.50 -12.39
CA ALA A 593 3.57 14.03 -11.09
C ALA A 593 2.72 14.63 -9.96
N GLN A 594 2.41 15.93 -10.06
CA GLN A 594 1.54 16.63 -9.12
C GLN A 594 0.08 16.14 -9.13
N LEU A 595 -0.47 15.81 -10.32
CA LEU A 595 -1.79 15.18 -10.44
C LEU A 595 -1.78 13.79 -9.79
N TYR A 596 -0.77 12.97 -10.09
CA TYR A 596 -0.64 11.62 -9.56
C TYR A 596 -0.59 11.59 -8.03
N VAL A 597 0.26 12.42 -7.40
CA VAL A 597 0.38 12.41 -5.93
C VAL A 597 -0.84 12.96 -5.20
N ARG A 598 -1.70 13.72 -5.90
CA ARG A 598 -3.01 14.20 -5.43
C ARG A 598 -4.14 13.21 -5.64
N GLY A 599 -3.87 12.04 -6.19
CA GLY A 599 -4.85 10.95 -6.32
C GLY A 599 -5.54 10.87 -7.67
N VAL A 600 -5.16 11.67 -8.65
CA VAL A 600 -5.64 11.49 -10.03
C VAL A 600 -5.16 10.14 -10.56
N GLU A 601 -6.06 9.41 -11.22
CA GLU A 601 -5.75 8.16 -11.90
C GLU A 601 -5.03 8.48 -13.20
N VAL A 602 -3.81 7.95 -13.37
CA VAL A 602 -3.03 8.08 -14.59
C VAL A 602 -3.07 6.75 -15.32
N ASP A 603 -3.43 6.76 -16.60
CA ASP A 603 -3.23 5.61 -17.48
C ASP A 603 -1.76 5.53 -17.90
N TRP A 604 -0.96 4.84 -17.07
CA TRP A 604 0.46 4.63 -17.34
C TRP A 604 0.73 3.77 -18.57
N LYS A 605 -0.23 2.93 -19.00
CA LYS A 605 -0.08 2.19 -20.25
C LYS A 605 -0.30 3.11 -21.45
N GLY A 606 -1.32 3.98 -21.39
CA GLY A 606 -1.54 5.04 -22.36
C GLY A 606 -0.36 6.01 -22.47
N PHE A 607 0.23 6.39 -21.33
CA PHE A 607 1.43 7.24 -21.25
C PHE A 607 2.63 6.70 -22.04
N ASP A 608 2.88 5.39 -21.96
CA ASP A 608 3.99 4.74 -22.65
C ASP A 608 3.59 4.03 -23.96
N ALA A 609 2.33 4.10 -24.40
CA ALA A 609 1.82 3.37 -25.57
C ALA A 609 2.55 3.72 -26.89
N GLY A 610 3.10 4.94 -26.98
CA GLY A 610 3.87 5.40 -28.13
C GLY A 610 5.33 4.94 -28.16
N TYR A 611 5.79 4.18 -27.16
CA TYR A 611 7.20 3.83 -26.98
C TYR A 611 7.41 2.33 -26.75
N PRO A 612 8.53 1.76 -27.21
CA PRO A 612 8.89 0.40 -26.86
C PRO A 612 9.28 0.34 -25.37
N ARG A 613 8.61 -0.52 -24.61
CA ARG A 613 8.89 -0.74 -23.18
C ARG A 613 8.96 -2.22 -22.84
N ARG A 614 9.86 -2.57 -21.93
CA ARG A 614 9.99 -3.90 -21.35
C ARG A 614 9.74 -3.86 -19.85
N ARG A 615 9.19 -4.94 -19.32
CA ARG A 615 9.09 -5.12 -17.87
C ARG A 615 10.42 -5.63 -17.34
N VAL A 616 10.96 -4.92 -16.36
CA VAL A 616 12.17 -5.30 -15.65
C VAL A 616 11.84 -5.68 -14.21
N LEU A 617 12.68 -6.52 -13.62
CA LEU A 617 12.58 -6.82 -12.20
C LEU A 617 12.91 -5.56 -11.41
N LEU A 618 12.06 -5.25 -10.43
CA LEU A 618 12.21 -4.12 -9.53
C LEU A 618 11.82 -4.57 -8.12
N PRO A 619 12.28 -3.89 -7.06
CA PRO A 619 11.99 -4.27 -5.69
C PRO A 619 10.50 -4.46 -5.40
N ASN A 620 10.21 -5.49 -4.61
CA ASN A 620 8.87 -5.82 -4.15
C ASN A 620 8.44 -4.95 -2.95
N TYR A 621 7.14 -4.93 -2.67
CA TYR A 621 6.53 -4.16 -1.58
C TYR A 621 7.20 -4.45 -0.21
N PRO A 622 7.59 -3.42 0.56
CA PRO A 622 8.19 -3.58 1.87
C PRO A 622 7.11 -3.79 2.94
N PHE A 623 6.65 -5.04 3.07
CA PHE A 623 5.85 -5.44 4.24
C PHE A 623 6.61 -5.08 5.52
N GLN A 624 5.91 -4.43 6.46
CA GLN A 624 6.50 -3.95 7.72
C GLN A 624 6.75 -5.07 8.74
N ARG A 625 6.33 -6.31 8.41
CA ARG A 625 6.62 -7.56 9.13
C ARG A 625 6.34 -7.51 10.64
N GLU A 626 5.21 -6.94 11.00
CA GLU A 626 4.67 -7.05 12.35
C GLU A 626 4.12 -8.46 12.59
N ARG A 627 4.31 -8.97 13.82
CA ARG A 627 3.96 -10.34 14.20
C ARG A 627 2.49 -10.41 14.61
N TYR A 628 1.66 -10.99 13.75
CA TYR A 628 0.24 -11.25 14.03
C TYR A 628 -0.01 -12.76 14.09
N TRP A 629 0.32 -13.40 15.22
CA TRP A 629 0.10 -14.83 15.43
C TRP A 629 -0.99 -15.05 16.48
N LEU A 630 -1.94 -15.92 16.18
CA LEU A 630 -2.73 -16.57 17.21
C LEU A 630 -1.85 -17.66 17.82
N GLU A 631 -1.21 -17.33 18.95
CA GLU A 631 -0.45 -18.31 19.72
C GLU A 631 -1.45 -19.27 20.40
N THR A 632 -1.95 -20.24 19.63
CA THR A 632 -2.58 -21.43 20.21
C THR A 632 -1.50 -22.11 21.03
N SER A 633 -1.54 -21.96 22.36
CA SER A 633 -0.57 -22.60 23.24
C SER A 633 -0.58 -24.10 22.94
N THR A 634 0.55 -24.63 22.51
CA THR A 634 0.76 -26.06 22.29
C THR A 634 0.58 -26.88 23.58
N LYS A 635 0.48 -26.20 24.74
CA LYS A 635 0.02 -26.76 26.03
C LYS A 635 -1.45 -27.20 26.04
N SER A 636 -2.30 -26.67 25.16
CA SER A 636 -3.74 -26.99 25.10
C SER A 636 -4.04 -28.39 24.56
N MET A 637 -3.24 -28.92 23.62
CA MET A 637 -3.50 -30.26 23.06
C MET A 637 -3.19 -31.41 24.04
N ALA A 638 -2.22 -31.25 24.94
CA ALA A 638 -2.00 -32.19 26.05
C ALA A 638 -3.01 -31.99 27.20
N ALA A 639 -3.45 -30.75 27.43
CA ALA A 639 -4.48 -30.43 28.41
C ALA A 639 -5.90 -30.86 27.97
N SER A 640 -6.14 -31.13 26.68
CA SER A 640 -7.45 -31.58 26.17
C SER A 640 -7.84 -33.02 26.61
N ARG A 641 -6.93 -33.75 27.29
CA ARG A 641 -7.28 -34.97 28.06
C ARG A 641 -7.59 -34.72 29.55
N ARG A 642 -7.43 -33.48 30.05
CA ARG A 642 -7.78 -33.09 31.42
C ARG A 642 -9.23 -32.61 31.45
N LYS A 643 -10.11 -33.33 32.16
CA LYS A 643 -11.45 -32.83 32.46
C LYS A 643 -11.33 -31.58 33.34
N PRO A 644 -11.90 -30.43 32.96
CA PRO A 644 -12.00 -29.27 33.83
C PRO A 644 -13.15 -29.52 34.83
N SER A 645 -12.89 -30.25 35.91
CA SER A 645 -13.84 -30.41 37.00
C SER A 645 -13.16 -30.83 38.30
N GLU A 646 -12.55 -29.88 38.99
CA GLU A 646 -12.46 -29.76 40.46
C GLU A 646 -11.58 -28.51 40.72
N GLN A 647 -12.04 -27.55 41.52
CA GLN A 647 -11.22 -26.40 41.92
C GLN A 647 -10.01 -26.91 42.71
N THR A 648 -8.84 -26.95 42.07
CA THR A 648 -7.59 -27.41 42.69
C THR A 648 -6.95 -26.28 43.47
N HIS A 649 -6.57 -26.54 44.73
CA HIS A 649 -5.87 -25.58 45.58
C HIS A 649 -4.50 -25.20 44.96
N PRO A 650 -4.12 -23.90 44.85
CA PRO A 650 -2.93 -23.47 44.10
C PRO A 650 -1.60 -24.10 44.51
N LEU A 651 -1.45 -24.52 45.77
CA LEU A 651 -0.23 -25.17 46.27
C LEU A 651 -0.26 -26.71 46.26
N VAL A 652 -1.44 -27.31 46.11
CA VAL A 652 -1.62 -28.78 46.21
C VAL A 652 -1.96 -29.38 44.86
N GLY A 653 -2.54 -28.58 43.96
CA GLY A 653 -2.82 -28.97 42.59
C GLY A 653 -3.82 -30.11 42.51
N GLN A 654 -3.59 -31.03 41.59
CA GLN A 654 -4.54 -32.08 41.25
C GLN A 654 -4.32 -33.35 42.08
N ARG A 655 -5.40 -34.06 42.41
CA ARG A 655 -5.31 -35.39 43.02
C ARG A 655 -4.89 -36.42 41.98
N LEU A 656 -3.81 -37.15 42.24
CA LEU A 656 -3.37 -38.26 41.39
C LEU A 656 -4.19 -39.52 41.70
N ARG A 657 -4.58 -40.25 40.64
CA ARG A 657 -5.23 -41.56 40.78
C ARG A 657 -4.14 -42.62 40.95
N SER A 658 -4.08 -43.21 42.14
CA SER A 658 -3.12 -44.27 42.49
C SER A 658 -3.87 -45.49 43.02
N PRO A 659 -3.40 -46.73 42.74
CA PRO A 659 -3.91 -47.95 43.39
C PRO A 659 -3.38 -48.11 44.83
N LEU A 660 -2.41 -47.28 45.25
CA LEU A 660 -1.90 -47.26 46.61
C LEU A 660 -2.96 -46.71 47.58
N LYS A 661 -2.88 -47.12 48.84
CA LYS A 661 -3.81 -46.63 49.88
C LYS A 661 -3.58 -45.15 50.21
N ASP A 662 -2.38 -44.65 49.96
CA ASP A 662 -2.03 -43.24 50.15
C ASP A 662 -2.79 -42.34 49.17
N VAL A 663 -3.15 -41.14 49.62
CA VAL A 663 -3.72 -40.09 48.78
C VAL A 663 -2.61 -39.16 48.34
N LEU A 664 -2.43 -39.02 47.03
CA LEU A 664 -1.40 -38.16 46.44
C LEU A 664 -2.04 -36.98 45.72
N PHE A 665 -1.43 -35.81 45.91
CA PHE A 665 -1.69 -34.60 45.16
C PHE A 665 -0.40 -34.10 44.51
N GLU A 666 -0.51 -33.46 43.36
CA GLU A 666 0.62 -32.94 42.60
C GLU A 666 0.35 -31.52 42.08
N ALA A 667 1.32 -30.64 42.32
CA ALA A 667 1.37 -29.27 41.83
C ALA A 667 2.74 -28.98 41.20
N GLY A 668 2.77 -28.06 40.25
CA GLY A 668 3.99 -27.43 39.80
C GLY A 668 4.18 -26.10 40.51
N LEU A 669 5.31 -25.91 41.18
CA LEU A 669 5.67 -24.67 41.86
C LEU A 669 6.89 -24.04 41.20
N SER A 670 6.86 -22.72 41.05
CA SER A 670 8.02 -21.95 40.60
C SER A 670 8.06 -20.62 41.35
N ILE A 671 9.12 -19.83 41.13
CA ILE A 671 9.20 -18.49 41.68
C ILE A 671 8.02 -17.60 41.27
N SER A 672 7.38 -17.86 40.14
CA SER A 672 6.25 -17.08 39.61
C SER A 672 4.89 -17.77 39.75
N GLN A 673 4.85 -19.01 40.29
CA GLN A 673 3.63 -19.80 40.38
C GLN A 673 3.51 -20.54 41.73
N PRO A 674 2.56 -20.14 42.60
CA PRO A 674 1.76 -18.91 42.52
C PRO A 674 2.60 -17.63 42.65
N SER A 675 2.14 -16.52 42.06
CA SER A 675 2.93 -15.28 41.92
C SER A 675 3.41 -14.66 43.23
N TYR A 676 2.74 -14.95 44.35
CA TYR A 676 3.13 -14.42 45.66
C TYR A 676 4.42 -15.06 46.19
N LEU A 677 4.82 -16.25 45.71
CA LEU A 677 5.99 -16.95 46.21
C LEU A 677 7.31 -16.22 45.93
N ALA A 678 7.37 -15.36 44.91
CA ALA A 678 8.53 -14.52 44.61
C ALA A 678 8.92 -13.58 45.76
N ASP A 679 7.94 -13.22 46.62
CA ASP A 679 8.09 -12.26 47.70
C ASP A 679 8.60 -12.91 49.00
N HIS A 680 8.75 -14.23 49.08
CA HIS A 680 9.35 -14.87 50.26
C HIS A 680 10.81 -15.24 50.04
N ARG A 681 11.71 -14.29 50.32
CA ARG A 681 13.15 -14.46 50.14
C ARG A 681 13.89 -14.50 51.47
N VAL A 682 14.80 -15.46 51.58
CA VAL A 682 15.70 -15.65 52.73
C VAL A 682 17.13 -15.73 52.18
N TYR A 683 17.99 -14.81 52.61
CA TYR A 683 19.34 -14.58 52.12
C TYR A 683 19.41 -14.55 50.58
N GLY A 684 18.61 -13.67 49.96
CA GLY A 684 18.48 -13.51 48.50
C GLY A 684 17.72 -14.62 47.76
N THR A 685 17.45 -15.74 48.41
CA THR A 685 16.91 -16.95 47.76
C THR A 685 15.40 -17.07 47.98
N ALA A 686 14.64 -17.24 46.89
CA ALA A 686 13.21 -17.52 46.99
C ALA A 686 12.98 -18.94 47.51
N VAL A 687 12.39 -19.06 48.69
CA VAL A 687 12.14 -20.35 49.36
C VAL A 687 10.67 -20.47 49.70
N LEU A 688 10.11 -21.68 49.56
CA LEU A 688 8.72 -21.91 49.91
C LEU A 688 8.51 -21.60 51.42
N PRO A 689 7.59 -20.70 51.78
CA PRO A 689 7.38 -20.30 53.17
C PRO A 689 6.98 -21.48 54.06
N ALA A 690 7.41 -21.47 55.33
CA ALA A 690 7.01 -22.47 56.31
C ALA A 690 5.47 -22.63 56.39
N ALA A 691 4.75 -21.51 56.36
CA ALA A 691 3.29 -21.47 56.36
C ALA A 691 2.66 -22.14 55.13
N ALA A 692 3.35 -22.16 53.99
CA ALA A 692 2.84 -22.81 52.78
C ALA A 692 2.82 -24.33 52.93
N TYR A 693 3.80 -24.95 53.59
CA TYR A 693 3.75 -26.39 53.91
C TYR A 693 2.55 -26.74 54.81
N LEU A 694 2.23 -25.87 55.77
CA LEU A 694 1.08 -26.04 56.64
C LEU A 694 -0.22 -25.97 55.84
N GLU A 695 -0.37 -24.96 54.98
CA GLU A 695 -1.56 -24.85 54.12
C GLU A 695 -1.65 -26.02 53.14
N MET A 696 -0.53 -26.48 52.58
CA MET A 696 -0.51 -27.67 51.71
C MET A 696 -1.05 -28.91 52.41
N ALA A 697 -0.63 -29.14 53.66
CA ALA A 697 -1.12 -30.26 54.46
C ALA A 697 -2.62 -30.10 54.81
N LEU A 698 -3.04 -28.91 55.23
CA LEU A 698 -4.44 -28.61 55.54
C LEU A 698 -5.35 -28.77 54.32
N ALA A 699 -4.96 -28.19 53.18
CA ALA A 699 -5.70 -28.27 51.93
C ALA A 699 -5.78 -29.71 51.42
N ALA A 700 -4.68 -30.47 51.46
CA ALA A 700 -4.70 -31.89 51.11
C ALA A 700 -5.65 -32.68 52.03
N GLY A 701 -5.64 -32.42 53.34
CA GLY A 701 -6.54 -33.05 54.30
C GLY A 701 -8.03 -32.75 54.04
N ARG A 702 -8.36 -31.48 53.72
CA ARG A 702 -9.74 -31.08 53.35
C ARG A 702 -10.19 -31.76 52.05
N LEU A 703 -9.34 -31.76 51.03
CA LEU A 703 -9.61 -32.32 49.71
C LEU A 703 -9.70 -33.86 49.74
N ALA A 704 -8.87 -34.54 50.53
CA ALA A 704 -8.90 -35.99 50.67
C ALA A 704 -10.20 -36.49 51.32
N ASN A 705 -10.69 -35.76 52.34
CA ASN A 705 -11.88 -36.11 53.13
C ASN A 705 -13.19 -35.47 52.64
N LYS A 706 -13.15 -34.69 51.54
CA LYS A 706 -14.30 -33.94 50.99
C LYS A 706 -15.03 -33.09 52.05
N GLN A 707 -14.31 -32.54 53.03
CA GLN A 707 -14.90 -31.76 54.12
C GLN A 707 -15.22 -30.32 53.67
N PRO A 708 -16.33 -29.72 54.16
CA PRO A 708 -16.62 -28.30 53.93
C PRO A 708 -15.57 -27.40 54.59
N SER A 709 -15.33 -26.21 54.04
CA SER A 709 -14.26 -25.27 54.45
C SER A 709 -14.30 -24.85 55.94
N SER A 710 -15.42 -25.03 56.63
CA SER A 710 -15.61 -24.69 58.04
C SER A 710 -15.08 -25.73 59.04
N ALA A 711 -14.69 -26.94 58.60
CA ALA A 711 -14.07 -27.97 59.44
C ALA A 711 -12.60 -28.15 59.02
N SER A 712 -11.68 -27.37 59.59
CA SER A 712 -10.26 -27.53 59.28
C SER A 712 -9.64 -28.64 60.12
N PRO A 713 -8.90 -29.58 59.50
CA PRO A 713 -8.19 -30.61 60.26
C PRO A 713 -7.10 -29.97 61.12
N ALA A 714 -6.73 -30.66 62.19
CA ALA A 714 -5.64 -30.28 63.07
C ALA A 714 -4.32 -30.82 62.54
N LEU A 715 -3.28 -29.99 62.48
CA LEU A 715 -1.91 -30.47 62.27
C LEU A 715 -1.22 -30.70 63.61
N GLU A 716 -0.55 -31.84 63.74
CA GLU A 716 0.21 -32.23 64.92
C GLU A 716 1.62 -32.67 64.50
N GLN A 717 2.60 -32.48 65.38
CA GLN A 717 3.99 -32.96 65.21
C GLN A 717 4.65 -32.56 63.86
N VAL A 718 4.33 -31.37 63.33
CA VAL A 718 4.87 -30.92 62.05
C VAL A 718 6.37 -30.63 62.17
N SER A 719 7.15 -31.22 61.28
CA SER A 719 8.58 -30.99 61.12
C SER A 719 8.88 -30.54 59.70
N ILE A 720 9.49 -29.36 59.55
CA ILE A 720 10.07 -28.90 58.29
C ILE A 720 11.54 -29.31 58.29
N LEU A 721 11.91 -30.23 57.40
CA LEU A 721 13.21 -30.88 57.37
C LEU A 721 14.22 -30.03 56.59
N GLU A 722 13.82 -29.59 55.39
CA GLU A 722 14.66 -28.79 54.50
C GLU A 722 13.80 -27.81 53.68
N PRO A 723 14.27 -26.58 53.43
CA PRO A 723 13.54 -25.62 52.61
C PRO A 723 13.55 -26.03 51.13
N LEU A 724 12.37 -25.99 50.50
CA LEU A 724 12.23 -26.03 49.04
C LEU A 724 12.64 -24.67 48.45
N VAL A 725 13.75 -24.66 47.71
CA VAL A 725 14.21 -23.50 46.94
C VAL A 725 13.46 -23.45 45.61
N LEU A 726 12.88 -22.30 45.27
CA LEU A 726 12.06 -22.14 44.07
C LEU A 726 12.90 -21.68 42.88
N ALA A 727 12.82 -22.42 41.77
CA ALA A 727 13.48 -22.08 40.51
C ALA A 727 12.57 -21.25 39.58
N GLU A 728 13.16 -20.71 38.50
CA GLU A 728 12.38 -20.10 37.41
C GLU A 728 11.53 -21.13 36.66
N ALA A 729 12.10 -22.33 36.46
CA ALA A 729 11.37 -23.47 35.92
C ALA A 729 10.40 -24.03 36.97
N GLU A 730 9.29 -24.57 36.47
CA GLU A 730 8.28 -25.25 37.30
C GLU A 730 8.84 -26.57 37.84
N GLN A 731 8.80 -26.74 39.16
CA GLN A 731 9.25 -27.94 39.85
C GLN A 731 8.05 -28.73 40.37
N THR A 732 8.05 -30.04 40.14
CA THR A 732 6.98 -30.93 40.59
C THR A 732 7.05 -31.15 42.10
N VAL A 733 5.93 -30.91 42.79
CA VAL A 733 5.78 -31.07 44.23
C VAL A 733 4.57 -31.94 44.53
N GLN A 734 4.73 -32.92 45.41
CA GLN A 734 3.68 -33.83 45.84
C GLN A 734 3.38 -33.72 47.33
N VAL A 735 2.09 -33.81 47.65
CA VAL A 735 1.59 -34.00 49.02
C VAL A 735 1.03 -35.40 49.12
N ILE A 736 1.58 -36.20 50.03
CA ILE A 736 1.25 -37.60 50.24
C ILE A 736 0.62 -37.74 51.61
N LEU A 737 -0.59 -38.30 51.67
CA LEU A 737 -1.31 -38.59 52.91
C LEU A 737 -1.46 -40.10 53.05
N SER A 738 -1.05 -40.65 54.19
CA SER A 738 -1.35 -42.04 54.52
C SER A 738 -2.82 -42.21 54.91
N PRO A 739 -3.37 -43.44 54.84
CA PRO A 739 -4.69 -43.73 55.39
C PRO A 739 -4.76 -43.35 56.87
N ALA A 740 -5.91 -42.80 57.29
CA ALA A 740 -6.14 -42.57 58.71
C ALA A 740 -6.13 -43.89 59.50
N ASP A 741 -5.48 -43.90 60.66
CA ASP A 741 -5.52 -45.01 61.60
C ASP A 741 -6.86 -45.11 62.35
N GLU A 742 -6.99 -46.09 63.26
CA GLU A 742 -8.20 -46.30 64.06
C GLU A 742 -8.54 -45.11 64.97
N ALA A 743 -7.57 -44.24 65.27
CA ALA A 743 -7.76 -43.00 66.04
C ALA A 743 -8.13 -41.79 65.14
N GLY A 744 -8.22 -41.99 63.83
CA GLY A 744 -8.54 -40.93 62.86
C GLY A 744 -7.37 -39.99 62.57
N GLN A 745 -6.12 -40.44 62.79
CA GLN A 745 -4.90 -39.70 62.48
C GLN A 745 -4.26 -40.22 61.19
N ALA A 746 -3.90 -39.32 60.28
CA ALA A 746 -3.17 -39.63 59.05
C ALA A 746 -1.81 -38.93 59.07
N SER A 747 -0.74 -39.58 58.62
CA SER A 747 0.55 -38.90 58.40
C SER A 747 0.58 -38.22 57.04
N PHE A 748 1.28 -37.08 56.96
CA PHE A 748 1.53 -36.39 55.68
C PHE A 748 3.03 -36.24 55.41
N GLN A 749 3.38 -36.22 54.13
CA GLN A 749 4.70 -35.85 53.63
C GLN A 749 4.55 -34.90 52.43
N ILE A 750 5.44 -33.92 52.35
CA ILE A 750 5.54 -33.00 51.21
C ILE A 750 6.91 -33.16 50.60
N ALA A 751 6.97 -33.53 49.32
CA ALA A 751 8.22 -33.82 48.62
C ALA A 751 8.27 -33.15 47.25
N SER A 752 9.46 -32.77 46.79
CA SER A 752 9.70 -32.27 45.44
C SER A 752 10.52 -33.27 44.62
N LEU A 753 10.31 -33.27 43.30
CA LEU A 753 11.11 -34.04 42.36
C LEU A 753 12.30 -33.19 41.90
N ASN A 754 13.48 -33.80 41.86
CA ASN A 754 14.61 -33.28 41.11
C ASN A 754 14.64 -33.95 39.73
N ASP A 755 14.23 -33.23 38.68
CA ASP A 755 14.13 -33.78 37.32
C ASP A 755 15.47 -34.23 36.74
N ALA A 756 16.60 -33.69 37.20
CA ALA A 756 17.92 -34.07 36.70
C ALA A 756 18.40 -35.42 37.28
N THR A 757 17.96 -35.78 38.48
CA THR A 757 18.37 -37.00 39.18
C THR A 757 17.25 -38.02 39.37
N GLU A 758 16.02 -37.66 38.99
CA GLU A 758 14.79 -38.44 39.21
C GLU A 758 14.59 -38.88 40.68
N THR A 759 15.10 -38.10 41.63
CA THR A 759 15.00 -38.40 43.06
C THR A 759 14.03 -37.46 43.77
N TRP A 760 13.26 -38.02 44.70
CA TRP A 760 12.34 -37.28 45.56
C TRP A 760 13.04 -36.78 46.82
N ARG A 761 12.79 -35.52 47.17
CA ARG A 761 13.29 -34.90 48.40
C ARG A 761 12.13 -34.50 49.29
N VAL A 762 12.10 -35.00 50.52
CA VAL A 762 11.05 -34.68 51.51
C VAL A 762 11.41 -33.37 52.24
N HIS A 763 10.50 -32.40 52.19
CA HIS A 763 10.67 -31.08 52.78
C HIS A 763 9.94 -30.93 54.11
N ALA A 764 8.77 -31.54 54.25
CA ALA A 764 7.98 -31.46 55.48
C ALA A 764 7.23 -32.76 55.73
N ARG A 765 7.00 -33.08 57.01
CA ARG A 765 6.17 -34.20 57.46
C ARG A 765 5.45 -33.87 58.76
N GLY A 766 4.36 -34.57 59.04
CA GLY A 766 3.63 -34.45 60.30
C GLY A 766 2.39 -35.34 60.31
N THR A 767 1.47 -35.09 61.24
CA THR A 767 0.19 -35.79 61.32
C THR A 767 -0.98 -34.82 61.17
N ILE A 768 -2.07 -35.33 60.63
CA ILE A 768 -3.34 -34.65 60.40
C ILE A 768 -4.41 -35.40 61.19
N ALA A 769 -5.06 -34.74 62.13
CA ALA A 769 -6.14 -35.28 62.94
C ALA A 769 -7.49 -34.65 62.55
N SER A 770 -8.55 -35.46 62.46
CA SER A 770 -9.90 -34.97 62.18
C SER A 770 -10.50 -34.24 63.40
N PRO A 771 -11.32 -33.18 63.24
CA PRO A 771 -11.88 -32.41 64.37
C PRO A 771 -12.63 -33.26 65.41
N SER A 772 -13.22 -34.38 64.98
CA SER A 772 -13.99 -35.31 65.82
C SER A 772 -13.14 -36.07 66.84
N SER A 773 -11.83 -36.27 66.62
CA SER A 773 -10.97 -37.04 67.52
C SER A 773 -10.53 -36.25 68.76
N ARG A 774 -10.50 -34.91 68.69
CA ARG A 774 -10.20 -34.05 69.86
C ARG A 774 -11.31 -34.04 70.91
N LEU A 775 -12.58 -34.12 70.49
CA LEU A 775 -13.73 -34.19 71.40
C LEU A 775 -13.76 -35.51 72.20
N ALA A 776 -13.13 -36.57 71.68
CA ALA A 776 -12.94 -37.84 72.39
C ALA A 776 -11.76 -37.78 73.38
N ALA A 777 -10.62 -37.20 72.97
CA ALA A 777 -9.44 -37.06 73.82
C ALA A 777 -9.65 -36.11 75.02
N SER A 778 -10.53 -35.12 74.90
CA SER A 778 -10.88 -34.19 75.99
C SER A 778 -11.93 -34.74 76.97
N ARG A 779 -12.56 -35.89 76.70
CA ARG A 779 -13.62 -36.51 77.54
C ARG A 779 -13.16 -37.73 78.34
N THR A 780 -11.93 -38.19 78.17
CA THR A 780 -11.34 -39.28 78.96
C THR A 780 -10.26 -38.73 79.89
N ALA A 781 -10.66 -38.26 81.05
CA ALA A 781 -9.74 -38.01 82.16
C ALA A 781 -9.45 -39.32 82.92
N LEU A 782 -8.17 -39.73 82.89
CA LEU A 782 -7.34 -40.35 83.96
C LEU A 782 -7.73 -41.72 84.57
N PRO A 783 -6.75 -42.41 85.19
CA PRO A 783 -6.84 -42.53 86.65
C PRO A 783 -5.56 -42.20 87.42
N HIS A 784 -5.81 -41.45 88.50
CA HIS A 784 -5.10 -41.16 89.74
C HIS A 784 -3.90 -42.03 90.19
N SER A 785 -2.95 -41.34 90.86
CA SER A 785 -2.59 -41.68 92.25
C SER A 785 -2.04 -40.48 93.05
N ASN A 786 -2.75 -40.12 94.13
CA ASN A 786 -2.37 -39.49 95.42
C ASN A 786 -1.57 -38.16 95.44
N GLY A 787 -1.99 -37.07 96.11
CA GLY A 787 -3.13 -36.87 97.00
C GLY A 787 -3.20 -35.44 97.57
N GLN A 788 -4.26 -35.23 98.35
CA GLN A 788 -4.64 -34.08 99.18
C GLN A 788 -5.44 -32.94 98.52
N ALA A 789 -6.57 -32.68 99.16
CA ALA A 789 -7.69 -31.88 98.71
C ALA A 789 -7.57 -30.43 99.17
N HIS A 790 -7.91 -29.48 98.28
CA HIS A 790 -8.56 -28.23 98.68
C HIS A 790 -9.60 -27.80 97.64
N ALA A 791 -10.64 -27.16 98.19
CA ALA A 791 -11.97 -26.82 97.68
C ALA A 791 -12.11 -26.32 96.23
N LYS A 792 -13.28 -26.71 95.67
CA LYS A 792 -13.99 -26.22 94.49
C LYS A 792 -13.80 -24.73 94.18
N GLY A 793 -13.37 -24.44 92.95
CA GLY A 793 -13.52 -23.16 92.25
C GLY A 793 -13.61 -23.44 90.74
N ASP A 794 -14.51 -22.75 90.06
CA ASP A 794 -14.93 -22.98 88.67
C ASP A 794 -13.78 -23.13 87.66
N ALA A 795 -13.99 -24.08 86.76
CA ALA A 795 -13.21 -24.29 85.55
C ALA A 795 -13.38 -23.09 84.61
N THR A 796 -12.36 -22.25 84.50
CA THR A 796 -12.15 -21.39 83.33
C THR A 796 -11.01 -21.97 82.50
N ASP A 797 -11.23 -22.06 81.19
CA ASP A 797 -10.25 -22.49 80.19
C ASP A 797 -8.92 -21.76 80.38
N ALA A 798 -7.94 -22.45 80.96
CA ALA A 798 -6.63 -21.91 81.31
C ALA A 798 -5.71 -21.60 80.12
N ASN A 799 -6.24 -21.41 78.90
CA ASN A 799 -5.44 -21.15 77.70
C ASN A 799 -5.99 -20.08 76.74
N THR A 800 -7.03 -19.33 77.12
CA THR A 800 -7.49 -18.19 76.31
C THR A 800 -6.63 -16.95 76.58
N LEU A 801 -5.75 -16.62 75.63
CA LEU A 801 -4.98 -15.38 75.65
C LEU A 801 -5.92 -14.17 75.53
N ASN A 802 -5.96 -13.32 76.57
CA ASN A 802 -6.73 -12.08 76.53
C ASN A 802 -5.91 -10.99 75.80
N LEU A 803 -6.20 -10.80 74.51
CA LEU A 803 -5.50 -9.84 73.66
C LEU A 803 -5.55 -8.41 74.22
N ALA A 804 -6.66 -7.98 74.80
CA ALA A 804 -6.80 -6.63 75.36
C ALA A 804 -5.89 -6.41 76.57
N GLN A 805 -5.69 -7.43 77.41
CA GLN A 805 -4.74 -7.37 78.54
C GLN A 805 -3.28 -7.43 78.08
N ILE A 806 -2.98 -8.14 76.99
CA ILE A 806 -1.65 -8.14 76.39
C ILE A 806 -1.37 -6.75 75.81
N GLU A 807 -2.27 -6.23 74.97
CA GLU A 807 -2.14 -4.93 74.31
C GLU A 807 -1.94 -3.79 75.32
N ALA A 808 -2.67 -3.79 76.44
CA ALA A 808 -2.53 -2.78 77.51
C ALA A 808 -1.15 -2.77 78.19
N ARG A 809 -0.38 -3.87 78.09
CA ARG A 809 0.95 -4.00 78.72
C ARG A 809 2.10 -3.69 77.76
N LEU A 810 1.86 -3.56 76.45
CA LEU A 810 2.89 -3.31 75.44
C LEU A 810 3.19 -1.81 75.35
N SER A 811 4.45 -1.43 75.61
CA SER A 811 4.86 -0.02 75.70
C SER A 811 5.63 0.48 74.48
N GLU A 812 6.32 -0.39 73.74
CA GLU A 812 7.09 -0.01 72.55
C GLU A 812 6.27 -0.26 71.29
N ARG A 813 6.25 0.72 70.36
CA ARG A 813 5.63 0.60 69.04
C ARG A 813 6.70 0.66 67.96
N ILE A 814 6.63 -0.26 67.02
CA ILE A 814 7.53 -0.39 65.87
C ILE A 814 6.66 -0.31 64.61
N SER A 815 6.97 0.62 63.71
CA SER A 815 6.27 0.71 62.42
C SER A 815 6.57 -0.51 61.54
N ALA A 816 5.65 -0.87 60.64
CA ALA A 816 5.88 -1.92 59.64
C ALA A 816 7.21 -1.73 58.90
N SER A 817 7.50 -0.51 58.44
CA SER A 817 8.74 -0.19 57.72
C SER A 817 9.99 -0.49 58.55
N ALA A 818 10.02 -0.07 59.82
CA ALA A 818 11.16 -0.30 60.70
C ALA A 818 11.30 -1.79 61.06
N TYR A 819 10.18 -2.52 61.18
CA TYR A 819 10.18 -3.96 61.41
C TYR A 819 10.75 -4.73 60.22
N TYR A 820 10.20 -4.53 59.02
CA TYR A 820 10.66 -5.23 57.82
C TYR A 820 12.05 -4.80 57.37
N GLN A 821 12.47 -3.56 57.65
CA GLN A 821 13.86 -3.15 57.44
C GLN A 821 14.82 -3.94 58.34
N ARG A 822 14.52 -4.11 59.63
CA ARG A 822 15.34 -4.94 60.53
C ARG A 822 15.39 -6.40 60.10
N LEU A 823 14.27 -6.94 59.59
CA LEU A 823 14.24 -8.28 59.02
C LEU A 823 15.12 -8.39 57.76
N HIS A 824 15.05 -7.40 56.88
CA HIS A 824 15.88 -7.31 55.68
C HIS A 824 17.38 -7.27 56.03
N GLU A 825 17.77 -6.48 57.03
CA GLU A 825 19.14 -6.41 57.56
C GLU A 825 19.62 -7.75 58.16
N GLN A 826 18.69 -8.61 58.59
CA GLN A 826 18.98 -9.97 59.08
C GLN A 826 18.94 -11.04 57.97
N GLY A 827 18.72 -10.64 56.72
CA GLY A 827 18.64 -11.51 55.55
C GLY A 827 17.24 -12.07 55.26
N LEU A 828 16.18 -11.50 55.82
CA LEU A 828 14.79 -11.87 55.55
C LEU A 828 14.15 -10.80 54.64
N GLU A 829 14.18 -11.06 53.35
CA GLU A 829 13.85 -10.11 52.28
C GLU A 829 12.41 -10.27 51.80
N TYR A 830 11.45 -10.06 52.72
CA TYR A 830 10.03 -10.19 52.38
C TYR A 830 9.56 -9.07 51.45
N GLY A 831 9.02 -9.44 50.29
CA GLY A 831 8.33 -8.56 49.36
C GLY A 831 6.92 -8.17 49.84
N ALA A 832 6.24 -7.33 49.07
CA ALA A 832 5.01 -6.66 49.49
C ALA A 832 3.92 -7.62 49.98
N LEU A 833 3.80 -8.82 49.40
CA LEU A 833 2.77 -9.80 49.76
C LEU A 833 3.09 -10.59 51.04
N PHE A 834 4.33 -10.54 51.54
CA PHE A 834 4.73 -11.10 52.85
C PHE A 834 4.90 -10.03 53.93
N GLN A 835 4.65 -8.76 53.60
CA GLN A 835 4.67 -7.64 54.55
C GLN A 835 3.30 -7.40 55.21
N GLY A 836 2.72 -8.44 55.81
CA GLY A 836 1.37 -8.41 56.38
C GLY A 836 1.22 -7.70 57.74
N ILE A 837 2.31 -7.43 58.47
CA ILE A 837 2.26 -6.75 59.77
C ILE A 837 2.27 -5.23 59.54
N VAL A 838 1.21 -4.54 59.97
CA VAL A 838 1.07 -3.08 59.78
C VAL A 838 1.65 -2.28 60.95
N GLU A 839 1.60 -2.82 62.17
CA GLU A 839 2.19 -2.24 63.38
C GLU A 839 2.62 -3.38 64.30
N LEU A 840 3.81 -3.27 64.91
CA LEU A 840 4.26 -4.21 65.95
C LEU A 840 4.37 -3.48 67.28
N ARG A 841 3.66 -3.97 68.30
CA ARG A 841 3.80 -3.50 69.68
C ARG A 841 4.54 -4.54 70.50
N ARG A 842 5.48 -4.15 71.36
CA ARG A 842 6.25 -5.10 72.16
C ARG A 842 6.63 -4.58 73.55
N ARG A 843 7.03 -5.54 74.37
CA ARG A 843 7.86 -5.38 75.57
C ARG A 843 8.80 -6.58 75.68
N GLU A 844 9.60 -6.64 76.74
CA GLU A 844 10.43 -7.83 76.99
C GLU A 844 9.55 -9.08 77.15
N GLY A 845 9.79 -10.10 76.32
CA GLY A 845 9.09 -11.39 76.35
C GLY A 845 7.69 -11.43 75.70
N GLU A 846 7.12 -10.31 75.25
CA GLU A 846 5.78 -10.27 74.62
C GLU A 846 5.75 -9.30 73.42
N ALA A 847 5.10 -9.71 72.33
CA ALA A 847 4.85 -8.87 71.17
C ALA A 847 3.48 -9.16 70.55
N LEU A 848 2.86 -8.13 69.96
CA LEU A 848 1.60 -8.20 69.24
C LEU A 848 1.75 -7.47 67.90
N GLY A 849 1.62 -8.21 66.80
CA GLY A 849 1.53 -7.64 65.45
C GLY A 849 0.07 -7.43 65.07
N GLN A 850 -0.25 -6.26 64.52
CA GLN A 850 -1.53 -5.96 63.88
C GLN A 850 -1.47 -6.28 62.38
#